data_AF-A0A7S2C2G7-F1
#
_entry.id   AF-A0A7S2C2G7-F1
#
_cell.length_a   1.000
_cell.length_b   1.000
_cell.length_c   1.000
_cell.angle_alpha   90.00
_cell.angle_beta   90.00
_cell.angle_gamma   90.00
#
_symmetry.space_group_name_H-M   'P 1'
#
loop_
_entity.id
_entity.type
_entity.pdbx_description
1 polymer ?
#
loop_
_entity_poly.entity_id
_entity_poly.type
_entity_poly.pdbx_seq_one_letter_code
_entity_poly.pdbx_strand_id
1 'polypeptide(L)'
;MADDGIDGGVVPQEGEYEMGMPQEGEYAEGEGEMPMGPGGEDEEEEFDDEEHPDDVVRNFGQHPMMENIQKALFSQLEREHERVLLEKREAEAELKMISDKREGVGVDLYSNQQQLARLQMALENLHNNFHTLRDARAQEESVLDESKSRHASLKGAYAERQKSLLKTQAELDALNETIHQVERYNEEMKNEIAVTRRATYKAETSVVELEKQKQGQDLYIDGLNEQRKQLQEQVALHESQFGNQADQTEEAKKILAETASEMELIAFEKKQLMQQWKTSLINLTKRDEAVAAATTSTQEASMQIRDLETEIEGTKRDIGTAQTQNETLVAMRERLGKEDVTLDEQIMKISNERDELAERYEMLQRSMAQTDDEEKKVDSVTTAIAAKVETANQNIQVVVRERQKVEASILTKNGERLTVNKAVKNYMKAAAAMTNAAHDKEIEAAHLENELSRIRVDTLNTDAHNVQLREMMEKQLTELKDKDKLIEKYQLEIRQRNDEIEKKMYRVDRLNRKYELLVDGQEDVEHMGPLEATISALRKEIVTVNEAATKLQREWLADQTQLVSTSSETEEKLEKNTELRARISILTEKKLRLNKDIGSHEAEVKRLDHMIQNMHKDMQRLNELIGKNTELQGELSQTNSVMEMEFVNELKELEHVSVQLEEKVTAIKSAKAGLLDDIMETERQLLLWEKKIQLEKETQAALDPEVGMQEIHAMEKEIHRMKLRFTTLKSEQDRMVKEMERAVHKREAIALRFKGKSGAAKNATKAGKAGGAPGKKELTKAQLTKKLGGLKRSIKDTAQTTAEYSAAIAERQAQINSMTAELESSTAQYGDLEEKLNNLQVAINTQLYDKQRQAETHAKRQRMLRRYQSLEQGRRKPVAESEMPLVERQLAGVSADKAKVKNLINAMREKFDHLDEVLGRVLQLAEDE
;
A
#
# COMPACT_ATOMS: atom_id res chain seq x y z
N MET A 1 48.48 32.76 16.34
CA MET A 1 49.82 32.56 16.91
C MET A 1 50.68 31.92 15.81
N ALA A 2 51.65 32.61 15.22
CA ALA A 2 51.93 34.04 15.22
C ALA A 2 52.76 34.36 13.95
N ASP A 3 52.50 35.52 13.35
CA ASP A 3 53.43 36.54 12.81
C ASP A 3 54.62 36.09 11.92
N ASP A 4 54.79 36.64 10.72
CA ASP A 4 55.36 37.99 10.41
C ASP A 4 56.79 38.16 10.97
N GLY A 5 57.78 38.75 10.28
CA GLY A 5 57.85 39.36 8.95
C GLY A 5 59.04 40.35 8.87
N ILE A 6 59.40 40.80 7.66
CA ILE A 6 59.98 42.14 7.36
C ILE A 6 61.45 42.46 7.77
N ASP A 7 62.28 42.69 6.74
CA ASP A 7 63.32 43.75 6.52
C ASP A 7 64.57 43.90 7.43
N GLY A 8 65.59 44.59 6.89
CA GLY A 8 66.73 45.17 7.63
C GLY A 8 68.13 44.80 7.11
N GLY A 9 68.81 45.70 6.40
CA GLY A 9 70.18 45.51 5.90
C GLY A 9 71.28 46.32 6.62
N VAL A 10 72.45 46.38 5.96
CA VAL A 10 73.53 47.41 6.04
C VAL A 10 74.84 47.08 6.83
N VAL A 11 75.85 46.55 6.09
CA VAL A 11 77.26 47.08 5.92
C VAL A 11 78.17 47.04 7.22
N PRO A 12 79.51 47.26 7.20
CA PRO A 12 80.60 46.33 6.80
C PRO A 12 81.82 46.31 7.79
N GLN A 13 83.01 45.88 7.30
CA GLN A 13 84.38 46.24 7.80
C GLN A 13 84.79 45.72 9.21
N GLU A 14 86.07 45.48 9.56
CA GLU A 14 87.34 45.44 8.82
C GLU A 14 88.41 44.66 9.62
N GLY A 15 89.44 44.17 8.92
CA GLY A 15 90.80 43.96 9.43
C GLY A 15 91.08 42.79 10.40
N GLU A 16 92.28 42.21 10.48
CA GLU A 16 93.48 42.12 9.63
C GLU A 16 94.59 41.48 10.51
N TYR A 17 95.77 41.23 9.94
CA TYR A 17 97.05 40.83 10.58
C TYR A 17 97.16 39.36 11.06
N GLU A 18 97.92 38.42 10.45
CA GLU A 18 99.20 38.41 9.68
C GLU A 18 100.43 38.00 10.53
N MET A 19 101.45 37.44 9.85
CA MET A 19 102.64 36.67 10.31
C MET A 19 102.42 35.13 10.45
N GLY A 20 103.28 34.26 9.91
CA GLY A 20 104.45 34.53 9.06
C GLY A 20 105.26 33.26 8.72
N MET A 21 105.82 33.28 7.51
CA MET A 21 106.88 32.45 6.86
C MET A 21 108.05 31.93 7.75
N PRO A 22 109.00 31.08 7.27
CA PRO A 22 109.33 30.63 5.88
C PRO A 22 109.22 29.08 5.73
N GLN A 23 109.82 28.29 4.82
CA GLN A 23 110.95 28.33 3.84
C GLN A 23 110.59 27.40 2.64
N GLU A 24 111.19 27.42 1.42
CA GLU A 24 112.15 28.28 0.71
C GLU A 24 112.11 27.96 -0.81
N GLY A 25 112.19 28.98 -1.67
CA GLY A 25 112.67 28.95 -3.08
C GLY A 25 111.88 28.19 -4.16
N GLU A 26 111.74 28.67 -5.40
CA GLU A 26 112.20 29.93 -6.02
C GLU A 26 111.32 30.30 -7.26
N TYR A 27 111.10 31.61 -7.44
CA TYR A 27 110.60 32.37 -8.60
C TYR A 27 109.30 32.02 -9.34
N ALA A 28 108.37 32.97 -9.25
CA ALA A 28 107.43 33.32 -10.32
C ALA A 28 107.99 34.50 -11.16
N GLU A 29 107.41 34.69 -12.35
CA GLU A 29 107.38 35.89 -13.20
C GLU A 29 108.55 36.90 -13.11
N GLY A 30 109.40 36.88 -14.14
CA GLY A 30 110.39 37.92 -14.40
C GLY A 30 110.82 37.91 -15.86
N GLU A 31 110.20 38.78 -16.66
CA GLU A 31 110.66 39.21 -18.00
C GLU A 31 110.67 38.09 -19.08
N GLY A 32 110.51 38.34 -20.37
CA GLY A 32 110.79 39.56 -21.13
C GLY A 32 111.95 39.26 -22.07
N GLU A 33 111.74 39.56 -23.36
CA GLU A 33 112.74 39.64 -24.42
C GLU A 33 113.42 38.35 -24.97
N MET A 34 113.38 38.29 -26.31
CA MET A 34 114.27 37.57 -27.24
C MET A 34 114.35 36.03 -27.30
N PRO A 35 113.90 35.48 -28.44
CA PRO A 35 114.62 34.46 -29.19
C PRO A 35 115.39 35.10 -30.36
N MET A 36 116.70 35.29 -30.22
CA MET A 36 117.59 35.82 -31.27
C MET A 36 118.22 34.70 -32.12
N GLY A 37 117.65 34.45 -33.30
CA GLY A 37 118.29 33.83 -34.47
C GLY A 37 118.84 32.39 -34.35
N PRO A 38 119.45 31.84 -35.43
CA PRO A 38 119.56 32.34 -36.80
C PRO A 38 118.52 31.67 -37.74
N GLY A 39 118.30 32.10 -38.98
CA GLY A 39 118.92 33.16 -39.78
C GLY A 39 118.83 32.82 -41.28
N GLY A 40 118.91 33.84 -42.12
CA GLY A 40 118.80 33.73 -43.59
C GLY A 40 117.51 34.38 -44.11
N GLU A 41 117.57 35.39 -44.99
CA GLU A 41 118.70 36.20 -45.47
C GLU A 41 118.10 37.48 -46.12
N ASP A 42 118.95 38.32 -46.75
CA ASP A 42 118.68 39.66 -47.34
C ASP A 42 119.01 40.81 -46.37
N GLU A 43 119.91 41.76 -46.62
CA GLU A 43 121.09 41.97 -47.49
C GLU A 43 121.60 43.39 -47.10
N GLU A 44 122.70 43.88 -47.68
CA GLU A 44 123.20 45.28 -47.59
C GLU A 44 123.74 45.81 -46.24
N GLU A 45 125.07 45.64 -46.04
CA GLU A 45 125.91 46.77 -45.62
C GLU A 45 127.03 46.95 -46.67
N GLU A 46 127.41 48.20 -46.92
CA GLU A 46 128.35 48.63 -47.96
C GLU A 46 129.78 48.09 -47.73
N PHE A 47 130.54 47.86 -48.80
CA PHE A 47 131.88 48.47 -48.93
C PHE A 47 132.35 48.46 -50.39
N ASP A 48 132.80 49.64 -50.85
CA ASP A 48 133.21 49.94 -52.23
C ASP A 48 134.53 49.26 -52.67
N ASP A 49 134.73 49.29 -54.00
CA ASP A 49 135.96 48.98 -54.73
C ASP A 49 137.26 49.56 -54.12
N GLU A 50 138.41 48.91 -54.33
CA GLU A 50 139.44 49.48 -55.22
C GLU A 50 140.66 48.57 -55.56
N GLU A 51 141.23 48.83 -56.74
CA GLU A 51 142.61 48.58 -57.22
C GLU A 51 143.16 47.14 -57.45
N HIS A 52 143.11 46.73 -58.73
CA HIS A 52 144.23 46.04 -59.41
C HIS A 52 145.49 46.95 -59.43
N PRO A 53 146.73 46.41 -59.44
CA PRO A 53 147.42 46.30 -60.75
C PRO A 53 148.53 45.23 -60.92
N ASP A 54 148.93 45.08 -62.19
CA ASP A 54 150.21 44.65 -62.77
C ASP A 54 150.68 43.17 -62.68
N ASP A 55 150.89 42.47 -63.81
CA ASP A 55 151.85 42.66 -64.94
C ASP A 55 153.28 42.20 -64.61
N VAL A 56 154.11 41.59 -65.48
CA VAL A 56 154.04 40.88 -66.78
C VAL A 56 155.54 40.57 -67.13
N VAL A 57 155.82 39.86 -68.23
CA VAL A 57 157.16 39.60 -68.84
C VAL A 57 157.98 38.41 -68.28
N ARG A 58 158.25 37.38 -69.10
CA ARG A 58 159.35 37.17 -70.09
C ARG A 58 160.63 36.62 -69.45
N ASN A 59 161.44 35.74 -70.05
CA ASN A 59 161.37 34.84 -71.21
C ASN A 59 162.79 34.21 -71.26
N PHE A 60 162.91 32.88 -71.15
CA PHE A 60 164.18 32.19 -71.49
C PHE A 60 163.99 30.98 -72.43
N GLY A 61 162.76 30.76 -72.91
CA GLY A 61 162.40 29.69 -73.85
C GLY A 61 162.23 30.14 -75.31
N GLN A 62 162.61 31.37 -75.67
CA GLN A 62 162.38 31.92 -77.01
C GLN A 62 163.33 31.35 -78.09
N HIS A 63 163.10 30.08 -78.45
CA HIS A 63 163.30 29.62 -79.81
C HIS A 63 162.02 28.90 -80.30
N PRO A 64 161.35 29.33 -81.40
CA PRO A 64 159.98 28.91 -81.77
C PRO A 64 159.72 27.43 -82.15
N MET A 65 160.55 26.49 -81.70
CA MET A 65 160.52 25.08 -82.15
C MET A 65 160.57 24.06 -81.00
N MET A 66 160.69 24.51 -79.74
CA MET A 66 160.67 23.65 -78.53
C MET A 66 159.45 23.85 -77.62
N GLU A 67 158.72 24.96 -77.76
CA GLU A 67 157.58 25.34 -76.91
C GLU A 67 156.46 24.28 -76.91
N ASN A 68 156.18 23.67 -78.07
CA ASN A 68 155.13 22.66 -78.22
C ASN A 68 155.49 21.30 -77.59
N ILE A 69 156.77 21.01 -77.37
CA ILE A 69 157.22 19.78 -76.69
C ILE A 69 157.17 19.97 -75.17
N GLN A 70 157.49 21.17 -74.68
CA GLN A 70 157.41 21.51 -73.27
C GLN A 70 155.95 21.66 -72.80
N LYS A 71 155.06 22.26 -73.61
CA LYS A 71 153.60 22.31 -73.34
C LYS A 71 152.95 20.92 -73.27
N ALA A 72 153.36 19.99 -74.14
CA ALA A 72 152.85 18.62 -74.11
C ALA A 72 153.20 17.90 -72.79
N LEU A 73 154.47 18.01 -72.34
CA LEU A 73 154.93 17.43 -71.07
C LEU A 73 154.24 18.06 -69.86
N PHE A 74 154.01 19.37 -69.89
CA PHE A 74 153.29 20.09 -68.83
C PHE A 74 151.83 19.59 -68.71
N SER A 75 151.10 19.51 -69.82
CA SER A 75 149.70 19.04 -69.85
C SER A 75 149.51 17.58 -69.36
N GLN A 76 150.58 16.77 -69.39
CA GLN A 76 150.57 15.41 -68.87
C GLN A 76 150.67 15.39 -67.34
N LEU A 77 151.51 16.26 -66.75
CA LEU A 77 151.61 16.44 -65.30
C LEU A 77 150.36 17.13 -64.73
N GLU A 78 149.81 18.07 -65.48
CA GLU A 78 148.59 18.82 -65.13
C GLU A 78 147.37 17.88 -65.03
N ARG A 79 147.18 16.96 -65.99
CA ARG A 79 146.13 15.91 -65.91
C ARG A 79 146.30 14.93 -64.77
N GLU A 80 147.53 14.55 -64.40
CA GLU A 80 147.77 13.69 -63.23
C GLU A 80 147.46 14.46 -61.92
N HIS A 81 147.76 15.77 -61.86
CA HIS A 81 147.40 16.62 -60.74
C HIS A 81 145.88 16.82 -60.60
N GLU A 82 145.19 17.09 -61.72
CA GLU A 82 143.72 17.17 -61.78
C GLU A 82 143.07 15.87 -61.31
N ARG A 83 143.57 14.69 -61.71
CA ARG A 83 143.03 13.41 -61.25
C ARG A 83 143.13 13.26 -59.72
N VAL A 84 144.29 13.56 -59.14
CA VAL A 84 144.50 13.46 -57.68
C VAL A 84 143.67 14.49 -56.91
N LEU A 85 143.46 15.70 -57.45
CA LEU A 85 142.55 16.69 -56.85
C LEU A 85 141.09 16.24 -56.91
N LEU A 86 140.68 15.54 -57.98
CA LEU A 86 139.33 15.03 -58.14
C LEU A 86 139.09 13.83 -57.20
N GLU A 87 140.02 12.88 -57.13
CA GLU A 87 140.03 11.79 -56.13
C GLU A 87 139.96 12.33 -54.69
N LYS A 88 140.68 13.44 -54.38
CA LYS A 88 140.61 14.11 -53.08
C LYS A 88 139.22 14.70 -52.80
N ARG A 89 138.62 15.43 -53.77
CA ARG A 89 137.28 16.03 -53.61
C ARG A 89 136.19 14.97 -53.46
N GLU A 90 136.29 13.85 -54.16
CA GLU A 90 135.38 12.71 -53.99
C GLU A 90 135.47 12.14 -52.58
N ALA A 91 136.68 11.93 -52.05
CA ALA A 91 136.87 11.46 -50.67
C ALA A 91 136.38 12.45 -49.59
N GLU A 92 136.58 13.76 -49.77
CA GLU A 92 136.07 14.80 -48.87
C GLU A 92 134.52 14.89 -48.91
N ALA A 93 133.91 14.73 -50.10
CA ALA A 93 132.46 14.67 -50.27
C ALA A 93 131.84 13.40 -49.65
N GLU A 94 132.49 12.25 -49.79
CA GLU A 94 132.08 11.00 -49.14
C GLU A 94 132.17 11.12 -47.60
N LEU A 95 133.23 11.74 -47.07
CA LEU A 95 133.37 11.98 -45.63
C LEU A 95 132.23 12.85 -45.08
N LYS A 96 131.89 13.95 -45.77
CA LYS A 96 130.78 14.83 -45.38
C LYS A 96 129.44 14.08 -45.41
N MET A 97 129.15 13.38 -46.51
CA MET A 97 127.96 12.52 -46.65
C MET A 97 127.83 11.44 -45.58
N ILE A 98 128.95 10.96 -45.00
CA ILE A 98 128.94 10.00 -43.89
C ILE A 98 128.73 10.70 -42.54
N SER A 99 129.26 11.92 -42.32
CA SER A 99 128.98 12.68 -41.09
C SER A 99 127.51 13.10 -41.03
N ASP A 100 126.97 13.65 -42.11
CA ASP A 100 125.56 14.07 -42.20
C ASP A 100 124.62 12.88 -41.93
N LYS A 101 124.93 11.68 -42.44
CA LYS A 101 124.19 10.45 -42.15
C LYS A 101 124.36 9.98 -40.70
N ARG A 102 125.53 10.15 -40.09
CA ARG A 102 125.75 9.82 -38.67
C ARG A 102 124.93 10.73 -37.77
N GLU A 103 124.87 12.02 -38.09
CA GLU A 103 124.10 13.02 -37.36
C GLU A 103 122.59 12.84 -37.54
N GLY A 104 122.12 12.57 -38.76
CA GLY A 104 120.73 12.16 -39.01
C GLY A 104 120.31 10.92 -38.22
N VAL A 105 121.13 9.85 -38.22
CA VAL A 105 120.89 8.66 -37.40
C VAL A 105 120.96 8.96 -35.89
N GLY A 106 121.75 9.95 -35.48
CA GLY A 106 121.80 10.42 -34.09
C GLY A 106 120.50 11.13 -33.67
N VAL A 107 119.97 12.02 -34.52
CA VAL A 107 118.67 12.69 -34.32
C VAL A 107 117.53 11.68 -34.32
N ASP A 108 117.52 10.74 -35.26
CA ASP A 108 116.56 9.64 -35.29
C ASP A 108 116.62 8.80 -34.01
N LEU A 109 117.82 8.48 -33.51
CA LEU A 109 117.99 7.73 -32.27
C LEU A 109 117.45 8.50 -31.06
N TYR A 110 117.72 9.81 -30.97
CA TYR A 110 117.19 10.68 -29.91
C TYR A 110 115.66 10.81 -29.98
N SER A 111 115.10 11.00 -31.18
CA SER A 111 113.65 11.02 -31.42
C SER A 111 113.00 9.69 -31.00
N ASN A 112 113.60 8.56 -31.36
CA ASN A 112 113.13 7.23 -30.94
C ASN A 112 113.26 7.02 -29.42
N GLN A 113 114.30 7.54 -28.77
CA GLN A 113 114.44 7.51 -27.30
C GLN A 113 113.36 8.36 -26.62
N GLN A 114 113.04 9.53 -27.15
CA GLN A 114 112.00 10.39 -26.58
C GLN A 114 110.58 9.84 -26.85
N GLN A 115 110.35 9.19 -28.00
CA GLN A 115 109.14 8.41 -28.25
C GLN A 115 109.02 7.22 -27.29
N LEU A 116 110.12 6.50 -27.02
CA LEU A 116 110.15 5.40 -26.06
C LEU A 116 109.82 5.89 -24.64
N ALA A 117 110.40 7.01 -24.20
CA ALA A 117 110.10 7.61 -22.89
C ALA A 117 108.63 8.03 -22.77
N ARG A 118 108.06 8.66 -23.81
CA ARG A 118 106.63 9.00 -23.87
C ARG A 118 105.74 7.75 -23.80
N LEU A 119 106.12 6.67 -24.50
CA LEU A 119 105.40 5.41 -24.46
C LEU A 119 105.53 4.71 -23.10
N GLN A 120 106.67 4.80 -22.42
CA GLN A 120 106.85 4.29 -21.05
C GLN A 120 105.98 5.05 -20.06
N MET A 121 105.99 6.39 -20.07
CA MET A 121 105.09 7.21 -19.25
C MET A 121 103.62 6.94 -19.56
N ALA A 122 103.24 6.78 -20.83
CA ALA A 122 101.87 6.43 -21.22
C ALA A 122 101.47 5.04 -20.69
N LEU A 123 102.39 4.07 -20.68
CA LEU A 123 102.14 2.71 -20.19
C LEU A 123 102.06 2.68 -18.65
N GLU A 124 102.90 3.44 -17.94
CA GLU A 124 102.80 3.62 -16.48
C GLU A 124 101.50 4.33 -16.09
N ASN A 125 101.11 5.40 -16.80
CA ASN A 125 99.81 6.05 -16.60
C ASN A 125 98.64 5.10 -16.87
N LEU A 126 98.72 4.27 -17.92
CA LEU A 126 97.69 3.27 -18.21
C LEU A 126 97.68 2.14 -17.18
N HIS A 127 98.82 1.78 -16.59
CA HIS A 127 98.93 0.83 -15.49
C HIS A 127 98.31 1.37 -14.19
N ASN A 128 98.59 2.64 -13.85
CA ASN A 128 97.98 3.33 -12.72
C ASN A 128 96.47 3.46 -12.91
N ASN A 129 96.00 3.83 -14.10
CA ASN A 129 94.59 3.86 -14.46
C ASN A 129 93.94 2.47 -14.39
N PHE A 130 94.65 1.40 -14.78
CA PHE A 130 94.13 0.03 -14.63
C PHE A 130 93.97 -0.36 -13.16
N HIS A 131 94.90 0.01 -12.28
CA HIS A 131 94.77 -0.25 -10.84
C HIS A 131 93.63 0.56 -10.22
N THR A 132 93.51 1.86 -10.51
CA THR A 132 92.40 2.67 -9.97
C THR A 132 91.04 2.18 -10.45
N LEU A 133 90.92 1.76 -11.71
CA LEU A 133 89.67 1.23 -12.28
C LEU A 133 89.35 -0.18 -11.74
N ARG A 134 90.37 -0.99 -11.45
CA ARG A 134 90.24 -2.28 -10.75
C ARG A 134 89.78 -2.09 -9.30
N ASP A 135 90.36 -1.14 -8.58
CA ASP A 135 90.03 -0.91 -7.17
C ASP A 135 88.65 -0.26 -7.02
N ALA A 136 88.29 0.67 -7.91
CA ALA A 136 86.93 1.19 -8.02
C ALA A 136 85.93 0.07 -8.35
N ARG A 137 86.25 -0.82 -9.30
CA ARG A 137 85.41 -1.99 -9.59
C ARG A 137 85.25 -2.92 -8.38
N ALA A 138 86.31 -3.15 -7.61
CA ALA A 138 86.25 -3.99 -6.40
C ALA A 138 85.38 -3.34 -5.30
N GLN A 139 85.42 -2.02 -5.16
CA GLN A 139 84.53 -1.26 -4.27
C GLN A 139 83.06 -1.37 -4.73
N GLU A 140 82.78 -1.15 -6.02
CA GLU A 140 81.44 -1.28 -6.58
C GLU A 140 80.89 -2.72 -6.49
N GLU A 141 81.71 -3.74 -6.73
CA GLU A 141 81.31 -5.15 -6.52
C GLU A 141 80.99 -5.43 -5.04
N SER A 142 81.75 -4.86 -4.10
CA SER A 142 81.47 -4.96 -2.66
C SER A 142 80.17 -4.24 -2.26
N VAL A 143 79.93 -3.02 -2.78
CA VAL A 143 78.68 -2.27 -2.53
C VAL A 143 77.48 -2.97 -3.15
N LEU A 144 77.65 -3.58 -4.33
CA LEU A 144 76.62 -4.37 -4.99
C LEU A 144 76.25 -5.62 -4.18
N ASP A 145 77.23 -6.34 -3.60
CA ASP A 145 76.96 -7.52 -2.78
C ASP A 145 76.36 -7.16 -1.41
N GLU A 146 76.77 -6.04 -0.79
CA GLU A 146 76.05 -5.47 0.36
C GLU A 146 74.60 -5.13 0.01
N SER A 147 74.36 -4.50 -1.15
CA SER A 147 73.03 -4.12 -1.61
C SER A 147 72.15 -5.35 -1.89
N LYS A 148 72.68 -6.39 -2.54
CA LYS A 148 72.00 -7.68 -2.71
C LYS A 148 71.64 -8.33 -1.36
N SER A 149 72.56 -8.29 -0.39
CA SER A 149 72.34 -8.83 0.96
C SER A 149 71.23 -8.06 1.70
N ARG A 150 71.28 -6.72 1.67
CA ARG A 150 70.21 -5.85 2.21
C ARG A 150 68.87 -6.10 1.52
N HIS A 151 68.84 -6.22 0.19
CA HIS A 151 67.61 -6.52 -0.56
C HIS A 151 67.05 -7.90 -0.23
N ALA A 152 67.90 -8.93 -0.11
CA ALA A 152 67.47 -10.27 0.29
C ALA A 152 66.87 -10.29 1.71
N SER A 153 67.50 -9.58 2.65
CA SER A 153 66.99 -9.39 4.03
C SER A 153 65.64 -8.65 4.05
N LEU A 154 65.53 -7.52 3.35
CA LEU A 154 64.29 -6.76 3.24
C LEU A 154 63.17 -7.54 2.55
N LYS A 155 63.50 -8.33 1.52
CA LYS A 155 62.55 -9.23 0.84
C LYS A 155 62.07 -10.35 1.76
N GLY A 156 62.95 -10.90 2.60
CA GLY A 156 62.59 -11.84 3.66
C GLY A 156 61.63 -11.22 4.69
N ALA A 157 62.01 -10.07 5.26
CA ALA A 157 61.18 -9.34 6.22
C ALA A 157 59.83 -8.89 5.63
N TYR A 158 59.80 -8.51 4.34
CA TYR A 158 58.56 -8.21 3.63
C TYR A 158 57.68 -9.46 3.46
N ALA A 159 58.25 -10.61 3.07
CA ALA A 159 57.51 -11.86 2.95
C ALA A 159 56.96 -12.35 4.31
N GLU A 160 57.72 -12.20 5.40
CA GLU A 160 57.23 -12.47 6.76
C GLU A 160 56.11 -11.51 7.16
N ARG A 161 56.24 -10.21 6.87
CA ARG A 161 55.21 -9.20 7.15
C ARG A 161 53.95 -9.36 6.29
N GLN A 162 54.09 -9.84 5.05
CA GLN A 162 52.97 -10.20 4.18
C GLN A 162 52.27 -11.46 4.71
N LYS A 163 53.03 -12.46 5.17
CA LYS A 163 52.47 -13.66 5.81
C LYS A 163 51.77 -13.34 7.13
N SER A 164 52.32 -12.44 7.96
CA SER A 164 51.65 -11.98 9.17
C SER A 164 50.39 -11.17 8.85
N LEU A 165 50.44 -10.29 7.84
CA LEU A 165 49.28 -9.51 7.40
C LEU A 165 48.14 -10.42 6.90
N LEU A 166 48.45 -11.41 6.06
CA LEU A 166 47.46 -12.41 5.61
C LEU A 166 46.90 -13.22 6.78
N LYS A 167 47.73 -13.55 7.80
CA LYS A 167 47.26 -14.23 9.02
C LYS A 167 46.33 -13.32 9.83
N THR A 168 46.70 -12.06 10.07
CA THR A 168 45.84 -11.11 10.79
C THR A 168 44.57 -10.75 10.02
N GLN A 169 44.61 -10.80 8.68
CA GLN A 169 43.43 -10.59 7.84
C GLN A 169 42.50 -11.79 7.93
N ALA A 170 43.00 -13.03 7.84
CA ALA A 170 42.19 -14.23 8.06
C ALA A 170 41.64 -14.32 9.51
N GLU A 171 42.41 -13.88 10.50
CA GLU A 171 41.94 -13.76 11.89
C GLU A 171 40.85 -12.69 12.03
N LEU A 172 40.98 -11.55 11.36
CA LEU A 172 39.98 -10.47 11.34
C LEU A 172 38.72 -10.85 10.57
N ASP A 173 38.84 -11.56 9.45
CA ASP A 173 37.70 -12.08 8.68
C ASP A 173 36.92 -13.13 9.49
N ALA A 174 37.62 -14.03 10.18
CA ALA A 174 36.98 -14.96 11.12
C ALA A 174 36.35 -14.25 12.33
N LEU A 175 36.97 -13.17 12.83
CA LEU A 175 36.42 -12.38 13.93
C LEU A 175 35.17 -11.59 13.46
N ASN A 176 35.17 -11.07 12.23
CA ASN A 176 34.00 -10.44 11.61
C ASN A 176 32.88 -11.45 11.37
N GLU A 177 33.19 -12.68 10.94
CA GLU A 177 32.19 -13.75 10.78
C GLU A 177 31.57 -14.13 12.13
N THR A 178 32.36 -14.25 13.20
CA THR A 178 31.83 -14.48 14.56
C THR A 178 31.06 -13.27 15.11
N ILE A 179 31.47 -12.04 14.81
CA ILE A 179 30.69 -10.83 15.13
C ILE A 179 29.35 -10.86 14.41
N HIS A 180 29.30 -11.11 13.10
CA HIS A 180 28.04 -11.21 12.37
C HIS A 180 27.16 -12.37 12.84
N GLN A 181 27.75 -13.49 13.28
CA GLN A 181 27.00 -14.57 13.91
C GLN A 181 26.39 -14.13 15.26
N VAL A 182 27.15 -13.39 16.07
CA VAL A 182 26.69 -12.82 17.35
C VAL A 182 25.67 -11.69 17.14
N GLU A 183 25.80 -10.87 16.11
CA GLU A 183 24.83 -9.85 15.72
C GLU A 183 23.51 -10.49 15.29
N ARG A 184 23.54 -11.47 14.39
CA ARG A 184 22.35 -12.26 14.02
C ARG A 184 21.71 -12.92 15.23
N TYR A 185 22.50 -13.57 16.09
CA TYR A 185 21.98 -14.18 17.31
C TYR A 185 21.37 -13.15 18.27
N ASN A 186 21.96 -11.95 18.39
CA ASN A 186 21.40 -10.86 19.19
C ASN A 186 20.13 -10.26 18.57
N GLU A 187 20.03 -10.17 17.24
CA GLU A 187 18.80 -9.74 16.55
C GLU A 187 17.70 -10.81 16.66
N GLU A 188 18.02 -12.08 16.45
CA GLU A 188 17.13 -13.22 16.69
C GLU A 188 16.65 -13.24 18.14
N MET A 189 17.55 -13.17 19.12
CA MET A 189 17.20 -13.14 20.54
C MET A 189 16.43 -11.86 20.92
N LYS A 190 16.70 -10.70 20.31
CA LYS A 190 15.90 -9.47 20.50
C LYS A 190 14.51 -9.61 19.90
N ASN A 191 14.38 -10.28 18.76
CA ASN A 191 13.11 -10.59 18.12
C ASN A 191 12.32 -11.64 18.93
N GLU A 192 12.97 -12.68 19.46
CA GLU A 192 12.38 -13.63 20.39
C GLU A 192 11.96 -12.96 21.71
N ILE A 193 12.77 -12.05 22.26
CA ILE A 193 12.40 -11.23 23.43
C ILE A 193 11.22 -10.33 23.10
N ALA A 194 11.13 -9.75 21.90
CA ALA A 194 9.98 -8.96 21.48
C ALA A 194 8.72 -9.82 21.29
N VAL A 195 8.84 -11.01 20.70
CA VAL A 195 7.75 -11.99 20.51
C VAL A 195 7.28 -12.53 21.85
N THR A 196 8.19 -12.95 22.74
CA THR A 196 7.85 -13.41 24.09
C THR A 196 7.25 -12.28 24.92
N ARG A 197 7.80 -11.06 24.89
CA ARG A 197 7.20 -9.90 25.57
C ARG A 197 5.81 -9.54 25.04
N ARG A 198 5.58 -9.70 23.73
CA ARG A 198 4.24 -9.51 23.13
C ARG A 198 3.29 -10.65 23.47
N ALA A 199 3.81 -11.88 23.58
CA ALA A 199 3.05 -13.05 24.03
C ALA A 199 2.72 -12.97 25.52
N THR A 200 3.62 -12.49 26.38
CA THR A 200 3.36 -12.25 27.81
C THR A 200 2.37 -11.10 27.96
N TYR A 201 2.50 -9.99 27.25
CA TYR A 201 1.46 -8.94 27.28
C TYR A 201 0.12 -9.43 26.76
N LYS A 202 0.08 -10.26 25.70
CA LYS A 202 -1.18 -10.86 25.23
C LYS A 202 -1.77 -11.84 26.25
N ALA A 203 -0.93 -12.65 26.91
CA ALA A 203 -1.34 -13.56 27.97
C ALA A 203 -1.82 -12.79 29.21
N GLU A 204 -1.13 -11.73 29.61
CA GLU A 204 -1.48 -10.84 30.72
C GLU A 204 -2.80 -10.11 30.44
N THR A 205 -2.98 -9.52 29.26
CA THR A 205 -4.29 -8.95 28.86
C THR A 205 -5.39 -10.00 28.81
N SER A 206 -5.09 -11.22 28.33
CA SER A 206 -6.05 -12.33 28.31
C SER A 206 -6.38 -12.83 29.72
N VAL A 207 -5.42 -12.80 30.66
CA VAL A 207 -5.63 -13.12 32.07
C VAL A 207 -6.47 -12.04 32.73
N VAL A 208 -6.19 -10.75 32.49
CA VAL A 208 -7.02 -9.64 32.98
C VAL A 208 -8.44 -9.68 32.40
N GLU A 209 -8.62 -10.05 31.12
CA GLU A 209 -9.96 -10.30 30.55
C GLU A 209 -10.65 -11.50 31.18
N LEU A 210 -9.94 -12.61 31.41
CA LEU A 210 -10.47 -13.78 32.10
C LEU A 210 -10.79 -13.49 33.58
N GLU A 211 -9.99 -12.68 34.28
CA GLU A 211 -10.26 -12.22 35.64
C GLU A 211 -11.48 -11.30 35.67
N LYS A 212 -11.64 -10.39 34.70
CA LYS A 212 -12.83 -9.54 34.58
C LYS A 212 -14.08 -10.36 34.24
N GLN A 213 -13.97 -11.35 33.36
CA GLN A 213 -15.07 -12.28 33.05
C GLN A 213 -15.39 -13.16 34.26
N LYS A 214 -14.39 -13.62 35.01
CA LYS A 214 -14.55 -14.39 36.23
C LYS A 214 -15.16 -13.55 37.35
N GLN A 215 -14.74 -12.31 37.56
CA GLN A 215 -15.39 -11.37 38.46
C GLN A 215 -16.86 -11.13 38.06
N GLY A 216 -17.16 -11.06 36.76
CA GLY A 216 -18.53 -11.02 36.25
C GLY A 216 -19.32 -12.30 36.54
N GLN A 217 -18.69 -13.48 36.42
CA GLN A 217 -19.29 -14.75 36.84
C GLN A 217 -19.49 -14.83 38.35
N ASP A 218 -18.52 -14.41 39.15
CA ASP A 218 -18.57 -14.46 40.62
C ASP A 218 -19.68 -13.53 41.12
N LEU A 219 -19.81 -12.30 40.59
CA LEU A 219 -20.93 -11.40 40.87
C LEU A 219 -22.29 -11.98 40.41
N TYR A 220 -22.32 -12.71 39.30
CA TYR A 220 -23.53 -13.40 38.84
C TYR A 220 -23.88 -14.63 39.69
N ILE A 221 -22.88 -15.37 40.16
CA ILE A 221 -23.01 -16.50 41.09
C ILE A 221 -23.48 -16.00 42.45
N ASP A 222 -22.97 -14.87 42.95
CA ASP A 222 -23.47 -14.22 44.17
C ASP A 222 -24.91 -13.73 43.99
N GLY A 223 -25.24 -13.13 42.85
CA GLY A 223 -26.62 -12.79 42.50
C GLY A 223 -27.55 -14.01 42.47
N LEU A 224 -27.11 -15.12 41.88
CA LEU A 224 -27.85 -16.39 41.88
C LEU A 224 -27.90 -17.05 43.26
N ASN A 225 -26.86 -16.93 44.09
CA ASN A 225 -26.83 -17.45 45.46
C ASN A 225 -27.77 -16.65 46.37
N GLU A 226 -27.83 -15.33 46.24
CA GLU A 226 -28.77 -14.49 46.99
C GLU A 226 -30.21 -14.71 46.51
N GLN A 227 -30.45 -14.87 45.19
CA GLN A 227 -31.75 -15.32 44.67
C GLN A 227 -32.13 -16.72 45.17
N ARG A 228 -31.19 -17.68 45.19
CA ARG A 228 -31.42 -19.03 45.74
C ARG A 228 -31.75 -18.95 47.23
N LYS A 229 -31.05 -18.11 47.99
CA LYS A 229 -31.31 -17.89 49.42
C LYS A 229 -32.69 -17.26 49.64
N GLN A 230 -33.05 -16.21 48.90
CA GLN A 230 -34.40 -15.63 48.95
C GLN A 230 -35.49 -16.64 48.59
N LEU A 231 -35.26 -17.49 47.58
CA LEU A 231 -36.17 -18.57 47.21
C LEU A 231 -36.23 -19.67 48.29
N GLN A 232 -35.12 -20.01 48.94
CA GLN A 232 -35.09 -20.96 50.06
C GLN A 232 -35.80 -20.39 51.30
N GLU A 233 -35.67 -19.09 51.58
CA GLU A 233 -36.41 -18.39 52.64
C GLU A 233 -37.92 -18.34 52.33
N GLN A 234 -38.29 -18.10 51.06
CA GLN A 234 -39.70 -18.17 50.61
C GLN A 234 -40.26 -19.60 50.68
N VAL A 235 -39.49 -20.62 50.28
CA VAL A 235 -39.89 -22.02 50.42
C VAL A 235 -40.06 -22.39 51.89
N ALA A 236 -39.12 -22.04 52.78
CA ALA A 236 -39.25 -22.30 54.21
C ALA A 236 -40.46 -21.57 54.84
N LEU A 237 -40.74 -20.33 54.41
CA LEU A 237 -41.94 -19.59 54.81
C LEU A 237 -43.22 -20.31 54.35
N HIS A 238 -43.27 -20.76 53.09
CA HIS A 238 -44.42 -21.46 52.54
C HIS A 238 -44.59 -22.88 53.10
N GLU A 239 -43.51 -23.60 53.41
CA GLU A 239 -43.54 -24.88 54.13
C GLU A 239 -44.06 -24.69 55.55
N SER A 240 -43.64 -23.63 56.26
CA SER A 240 -44.19 -23.28 57.57
C SER A 240 -45.67 -22.88 57.49
N GLN A 241 -46.07 -22.09 56.50
CA GLN A 241 -47.48 -21.75 56.25
C GLN A 241 -48.31 -22.99 55.90
N PHE A 242 -47.78 -23.90 55.08
CA PHE A 242 -48.44 -25.14 54.71
C PHE A 242 -48.57 -26.10 55.89
N GLY A 243 -47.54 -26.21 56.74
CA GLY A 243 -47.62 -26.96 58.01
C GLY A 243 -48.70 -26.40 58.92
N ASN A 244 -48.68 -25.09 59.18
CA ASN A 244 -49.72 -24.43 59.99
C ASN A 244 -51.13 -24.59 59.38
N GLN A 245 -51.29 -24.58 58.06
CA GLN A 245 -52.57 -24.82 57.39
C GLN A 245 -52.98 -26.31 57.43
N ALA A 246 -52.02 -27.24 57.37
CA ALA A 246 -52.28 -28.66 57.55
C ALA A 246 -52.79 -28.93 58.97
N ASP A 247 -52.10 -28.41 59.99
CA ASP A 247 -52.51 -28.51 61.40
C ASP A 247 -53.88 -27.87 61.63
N GLN A 248 -54.13 -26.66 61.10
CA GLN A 248 -55.45 -26.01 61.18
C GLN A 248 -56.55 -26.79 60.46
N THR A 249 -56.26 -27.42 59.31
CA THR A 249 -57.26 -28.26 58.61
C THR A 249 -57.43 -29.62 59.26
N GLU A 250 -56.44 -30.16 59.97
CA GLU A 250 -56.57 -31.35 60.80
C GLU A 250 -57.43 -31.06 62.04
N GLU A 251 -57.20 -29.95 62.73
CA GLU A 251 -58.03 -29.50 63.85
C GLU A 251 -59.47 -29.17 63.40
N ALA A 252 -59.64 -28.51 62.25
CA ALA A 252 -60.97 -28.30 61.66
C ALA A 252 -61.65 -29.62 61.26
N LYS A 253 -60.92 -30.61 60.71
CA LYS A 253 -61.45 -31.95 60.43
C LYS A 253 -61.84 -32.69 61.71
N LYS A 254 -61.08 -32.51 62.80
CA LYS A 254 -61.39 -33.08 64.11
C LYS A 254 -62.67 -32.47 64.68
N ILE A 255 -62.82 -31.15 64.63
CA ILE A 255 -64.06 -30.44 65.00
C ILE A 255 -65.23 -30.89 64.11
N LEU A 256 -65.02 -31.10 62.81
CA LEU A 256 -66.04 -31.64 61.91
C LEU A 256 -66.41 -33.10 62.24
N ALA A 257 -65.47 -33.92 62.69
CA ALA A 257 -65.74 -35.29 63.14
C ALA A 257 -66.46 -35.32 64.50
N GLU A 258 -66.08 -34.45 65.43
CA GLU A 258 -66.73 -34.28 66.73
C GLU A 258 -68.17 -33.78 66.53
N THR A 259 -68.39 -32.71 65.76
CA THR A 259 -69.74 -32.21 65.42
C THR A 259 -70.56 -33.18 64.56
N ALA A 260 -69.94 -34.01 63.71
CA ALA A 260 -70.64 -35.11 63.04
C ALA A 260 -71.13 -36.16 64.05
N SER A 261 -70.31 -36.51 65.05
CA SER A 261 -70.72 -37.42 66.12
C SER A 261 -71.83 -36.83 67.01
N GLU A 262 -71.80 -35.52 67.27
CA GLU A 262 -72.88 -34.81 67.96
C GLU A 262 -74.16 -34.78 67.10
N MET A 263 -74.05 -34.59 65.78
CA MET A 263 -75.19 -34.69 64.86
C MET A 263 -75.76 -36.11 64.80
N GLU A 264 -74.93 -37.16 64.84
CA GLU A 264 -75.38 -38.54 64.97
C GLU A 264 -76.07 -38.81 66.31
N LEU A 265 -75.54 -38.25 67.41
CA LEU A 265 -76.16 -38.30 68.74
C LEU A 265 -77.53 -37.62 68.75
N ILE A 266 -77.63 -36.40 68.21
CA ILE A 266 -78.89 -35.65 68.06
C ILE A 266 -79.87 -36.41 67.14
N ALA A 267 -79.39 -37.05 66.07
CA ALA A 267 -80.22 -37.87 65.20
C ALA A 267 -80.74 -39.13 65.91
N PHE A 268 -79.92 -39.75 66.76
CA PHE A 268 -80.31 -40.86 67.63
C PHE A 268 -81.34 -40.42 68.67
N GLU A 269 -81.12 -39.32 69.38
CA GLU A 269 -82.07 -38.74 70.34
C GLU A 269 -83.39 -38.35 69.66
N LYS A 270 -83.34 -37.73 68.47
CA LYS A 270 -84.53 -37.40 67.67
C LYS A 270 -85.28 -38.66 67.26
N LYS A 271 -84.59 -39.75 66.91
CA LYS A 271 -85.20 -41.05 66.58
C LYS A 271 -85.83 -41.70 67.82
N GLN A 272 -85.19 -41.61 68.98
CA GLN A 272 -85.70 -42.07 70.26
C GLN A 272 -86.94 -41.27 70.69
N LEU A 273 -86.90 -39.94 70.60
CA LEU A 273 -88.04 -39.04 70.84
C LEU A 273 -89.19 -39.31 69.87
N MET A 274 -88.92 -39.52 68.58
CA MET A 274 -89.95 -39.92 67.60
C MET A 274 -90.56 -41.28 67.92
N GLN A 275 -89.78 -42.23 68.46
CA GLN A 275 -90.28 -43.54 68.89
C GLN A 275 -91.10 -43.45 70.18
N GLN A 276 -90.67 -42.63 71.15
CA GLN A 276 -91.44 -42.30 72.35
C GLN A 276 -92.74 -41.58 71.99
N TRP A 277 -92.69 -40.60 71.09
CA TRP A 277 -93.86 -39.86 70.59
C TRP A 277 -94.84 -40.77 69.85
N LYS A 278 -94.37 -41.65 68.95
CA LYS A 278 -95.20 -42.69 68.31
C LYS A 278 -95.83 -43.63 69.34
N THR A 279 -95.09 -44.01 70.39
CA THR A 279 -95.61 -44.86 71.47
C THR A 279 -96.68 -44.12 72.29
N SER A 280 -96.45 -42.84 72.60
CA SER A 280 -97.44 -41.97 73.24
C SER A 280 -98.67 -41.73 72.37
N LEU A 281 -98.51 -41.63 71.04
CA LEU A 281 -99.60 -41.50 70.08
C LEU A 281 -100.42 -42.79 70.00
N ILE A 282 -99.79 -43.97 69.96
CA ILE A 282 -100.49 -45.28 70.05
C ILE A 282 -101.22 -45.41 71.40
N ASN A 283 -100.64 -44.89 72.48
CA ASN A 283 -101.30 -44.82 73.79
C ASN A 283 -102.36 -43.72 73.88
N LEU A 284 -102.40 -42.77 72.93
CA LEU A 284 -103.46 -41.78 72.77
C LEU A 284 -104.61 -42.41 71.97
N THR A 285 -104.33 -43.01 70.81
CA THR A 285 -105.37 -43.69 70.00
C THR A 285 -106.06 -44.81 70.77
N LYS A 286 -105.34 -45.57 71.61
CA LYS A 286 -105.97 -46.57 72.51
C LYS A 286 -106.84 -45.94 73.61
N ARG A 287 -106.53 -44.72 74.04
CA ARG A 287 -107.42 -43.95 74.93
C ARG A 287 -108.60 -43.37 74.17
N ASP A 288 -108.40 -42.91 72.94
CA ASP A 288 -109.46 -42.40 72.07
C ASP A 288 -110.43 -43.52 71.65
N GLU A 289 -109.94 -44.75 71.42
CA GLU A 289 -110.75 -45.96 71.25
C GLU A 289 -111.55 -46.29 72.53
N ALA A 290 -110.95 -46.18 73.71
CA ALA A 290 -111.63 -46.38 74.98
C ALA A 290 -112.66 -45.28 75.29
N VAL A 291 -112.37 -44.02 74.91
CA VAL A 291 -113.29 -42.89 75.00
C VAL A 291 -114.41 -43.04 73.98
N ALA A 292 -114.13 -43.48 72.74
CA ALA A 292 -115.13 -43.77 71.73
C ALA A 292 -116.11 -44.86 72.21
N ALA A 293 -115.59 -45.96 72.78
CA ALA A 293 -116.40 -47.00 73.39
C ALA A 293 -117.25 -46.49 74.56
N ALA A 294 -116.68 -45.62 75.41
CA ALA A 294 -117.40 -44.96 76.50
C ALA A 294 -118.49 -44.00 75.97
N THR A 295 -118.21 -43.25 74.89
CA THR A 295 -119.20 -42.37 74.27
C THR A 295 -120.31 -43.15 73.59
N THR A 296 -120.04 -44.27 72.90
CA THR A 296 -121.12 -45.12 72.37
C THR A 296 -122.00 -45.69 73.48
N SER A 297 -121.42 -46.14 74.60
CA SER A 297 -122.22 -46.58 75.76
C SER A 297 -123.02 -45.44 76.39
N THR A 298 -122.46 -44.22 76.43
CA THR A 298 -123.17 -43.01 76.88
C THR A 298 -124.28 -42.62 75.89
N GLN A 299 -124.08 -42.88 74.60
CA GLN A 299 -125.03 -42.56 73.53
C GLN A 299 -126.19 -43.55 73.48
N GLU A 300 -125.94 -44.84 73.73
CA GLU A 300 -126.96 -45.85 74.02
C GLU A 300 -127.77 -45.50 75.28
N ALA A 301 -127.11 -45.08 76.37
CA ALA A 301 -127.79 -44.59 77.57
C ALA A 301 -128.63 -43.32 77.30
N SER A 302 -128.14 -42.40 76.45
CA SER A 302 -128.87 -41.20 76.05
C SER A 302 -130.05 -41.51 75.10
N MET A 303 -129.95 -42.56 74.28
CA MET A 303 -131.10 -43.07 73.51
C MET A 303 -132.16 -43.66 74.44
N GLN A 304 -131.78 -44.42 75.48
CA GLN A 304 -132.72 -44.90 76.49
C GLN A 304 -133.40 -43.75 77.27
N ILE A 305 -132.65 -42.67 77.58
CA ILE A 305 -133.23 -41.45 78.16
C ILE A 305 -134.19 -40.80 77.16
N ARG A 306 -133.82 -40.71 75.88
CA ARG A 306 -134.67 -40.13 74.83
C ARG A 306 -135.96 -40.92 74.61
N ASP A 307 -135.90 -42.25 74.66
CA ASP A 307 -137.08 -43.11 74.57
C ASP A 307 -138.02 -42.87 75.76
N LEU A 308 -137.48 -42.82 76.99
CA LEU A 308 -138.23 -42.44 78.20
C LEU A 308 -138.78 -41.00 78.12
N GLU A 309 -138.05 -40.06 77.53
CA GLU A 309 -138.53 -38.69 77.27
C GLU A 309 -139.68 -38.69 76.26
N THR A 310 -139.66 -39.53 75.21
CA THR A 310 -140.80 -39.67 74.29
C THR A 310 -142.03 -40.31 74.93
N GLU A 311 -141.89 -41.23 75.88
CA GLU A 311 -142.99 -41.73 76.69
C GLU A 311 -143.55 -40.64 77.63
N ILE A 312 -142.68 -39.80 78.20
CA ILE A 312 -143.07 -38.64 79.02
C ILE A 312 -143.76 -37.57 78.18
N GLU A 313 -143.37 -37.34 76.92
CA GLU A 313 -144.09 -36.44 76.03
C GLU A 313 -145.41 -37.03 75.53
N GLY A 314 -145.48 -38.34 75.27
CA GLY A 314 -146.72 -39.03 74.90
C GLY A 314 -147.79 -38.88 75.99
N THR A 315 -147.43 -39.22 77.22
CA THR A 315 -148.33 -39.06 78.38
C THR A 315 -148.73 -37.60 78.66
N LYS A 316 -147.87 -36.62 78.33
CA LYS A 316 -148.24 -35.19 78.35
C LYS A 316 -149.21 -34.78 77.23
N ARG A 317 -149.08 -35.35 76.02
CA ARG A 317 -150.01 -35.09 74.90
C ARG A 317 -151.41 -35.64 75.19
N ASP A 318 -151.50 -36.84 75.75
CA ASP A 318 -152.79 -37.46 76.10
C ASP A 318 -153.57 -36.61 77.14
N ILE A 319 -152.88 -36.11 78.19
CA ILE A 319 -153.49 -35.22 79.20
C ILE A 319 -154.02 -33.92 78.58
N GLY A 320 -153.29 -33.32 77.61
CA GLY A 320 -153.74 -32.13 76.89
C GLY A 320 -154.97 -32.38 75.99
N THR A 321 -155.06 -33.56 75.37
CA THR A 321 -156.23 -33.93 74.56
C THR A 321 -157.49 -34.16 75.42
N ALA A 322 -157.33 -34.69 76.64
CA ALA A 322 -158.45 -34.91 77.55
C ALA A 322 -159.06 -33.61 78.12
N GLN A 323 -158.24 -32.58 78.39
CA GLN A 323 -158.75 -31.29 78.88
C GLN A 323 -159.44 -30.48 77.77
N THR A 324 -158.86 -30.47 76.56
CA THR A 324 -159.46 -29.77 75.41
C THR A 324 -160.78 -30.38 74.92
N GLN A 325 -160.98 -31.70 75.11
CA GLN A 325 -162.26 -32.37 74.81
C GLN A 325 -163.39 -32.02 75.79
N ASN A 326 -163.09 -31.59 77.02
CA ASN A 326 -164.11 -31.26 78.02
C ASN A 326 -164.62 -29.80 77.86
N GLU A 327 -163.71 -28.87 77.55
CA GLU A 327 -164.07 -27.46 77.32
C GLU A 327 -164.80 -27.26 75.97
N THR A 328 -164.48 -28.06 74.95
CA THR A 328 -165.16 -28.00 73.65
C THR A 328 -166.61 -28.48 73.69
N LEU A 329 -166.94 -29.51 74.48
CA LEU A 329 -168.31 -30.04 74.61
C LEU A 329 -169.28 -29.07 75.34
N VAL A 330 -168.78 -28.22 76.24
CA VAL A 330 -169.61 -27.20 76.92
C VAL A 330 -169.88 -26.01 76.00
N ALA A 331 -168.86 -25.53 75.28
CA ALA A 331 -169.00 -24.41 74.34
C ALA A 331 -169.86 -24.76 73.10
N MET A 332 -169.79 -26.01 72.63
CA MET A 332 -170.53 -26.44 71.42
C MET A 332 -172.04 -26.57 71.66
N ARG A 333 -172.48 -26.80 72.90
CA ARG A 333 -173.90 -26.93 73.27
C ARG A 333 -174.67 -25.60 73.25
N GLU A 334 -174.05 -24.49 73.65
CA GLU A 334 -174.73 -23.17 73.63
C GLU A 334 -174.65 -22.46 72.27
N ARG A 335 -173.69 -22.86 71.43
CA ARG A 335 -173.46 -22.29 70.10
C ARG A 335 -174.37 -22.88 69.03
N LEU A 336 -174.52 -24.21 68.99
CA LEU A 336 -175.42 -24.90 68.06
C LEU A 336 -176.91 -24.54 68.24
N GLY A 337 -177.30 -23.98 69.39
CA GLY A 337 -178.68 -23.55 69.64
C GLY A 337 -179.05 -22.15 69.10
N LYS A 338 -178.10 -21.41 68.50
CA LYS A 338 -178.34 -20.05 67.98
C LYS A 338 -177.90 -19.84 66.53
N GLU A 339 -176.95 -20.64 66.02
CA GLU A 339 -176.48 -20.54 64.63
C GLU A 339 -177.43 -21.27 63.63
N ASP A 340 -178.18 -22.30 64.07
CA ASP A 340 -179.15 -23.04 63.24
C ASP A 340 -180.36 -22.19 62.77
N VAL A 341 -180.71 -21.14 63.50
CA VAL A 341 -181.84 -20.24 63.15
C VAL A 341 -181.41 -19.15 62.16
N THR A 342 -180.11 -18.93 61.97
CA THR A 342 -179.56 -17.93 61.04
C THR A 342 -178.91 -18.53 59.79
N LEU A 343 -178.85 -19.86 59.67
CA LEU A 343 -178.37 -20.58 58.48
C LEU A 343 -179.09 -20.11 57.20
N ASP A 344 -180.43 -20.17 57.22
CA ASP A 344 -181.30 -20.11 56.04
C ASP A 344 -181.10 -18.91 55.09
N GLU A 345 -180.79 -17.73 55.65
CA GLU A 345 -180.95 -16.45 54.93
C GLU A 345 -179.69 -15.95 54.19
N GLN A 346 -178.49 -16.39 54.57
CA GLN A 346 -177.23 -15.84 54.03
C GLN A 346 -176.62 -16.70 52.91
N ILE A 347 -176.88 -17.99 52.90
CA ILE A 347 -176.38 -18.94 51.88
C ILE A 347 -176.93 -18.59 50.48
N MET A 348 -178.11 -17.95 50.38
CA MET A 348 -178.70 -17.56 49.09
C MET A 348 -178.08 -16.31 48.44
N LYS A 349 -177.25 -15.52 49.15
CA LYS A 349 -176.66 -14.27 48.62
C LYS A 349 -175.22 -14.43 48.13
N ILE A 350 -174.37 -15.13 48.89
CA ILE A 350 -172.92 -15.21 48.62
C ILE A 350 -172.62 -16.07 47.37
N SER A 351 -173.56 -16.92 46.92
CA SER A 351 -173.46 -17.61 45.62
C SER A 351 -173.33 -16.66 44.43
N ASN A 352 -173.79 -15.41 44.52
CA ASN A 352 -173.68 -14.41 43.45
C ASN A 352 -172.36 -13.61 43.52
N GLU A 353 -171.68 -13.58 44.66
CA GLU A 353 -170.42 -12.83 44.85
C GLU A 353 -169.19 -13.61 44.35
N ARG A 354 -169.34 -14.92 44.12
CA ARG A 354 -168.25 -15.80 43.63
C ARG A 354 -167.92 -15.56 42.14
N ASP A 355 -168.87 -15.08 41.36
CA ASP A 355 -168.69 -14.86 39.92
C ASP A 355 -168.10 -13.46 39.60
N GLU A 356 -168.19 -12.50 40.55
CA GLU A 356 -167.69 -11.11 40.39
C GLU A 356 -166.18 -10.94 40.63
N LEU A 357 -165.51 -11.90 41.28
CA LEU A 357 -164.10 -11.79 41.66
C LEU A 357 -163.13 -12.45 40.67
N ALA A 358 -163.64 -13.24 39.72
CA ALA A 358 -162.89 -13.73 38.57
C ALA A 358 -162.37 -12.57 37.68
N GLU A 359 -163.10 -11.44 37.62
CA GLU A 359 -162.67 -10.23 36.90
C GLU A 359 -161.44 -9.54 37.53
N ARG A 360 -161.13 -9.76 38.82
CA ARG A 360 -159.97 -9.11 39.45
C ARG A 360 -158.63 -9.75 39.08
N TYR A 361 -158.62 -10.93 38.48
CA TYR A 361 -157.39 -11.54 37.94
C TYR A 361 -156.88 -10.78 36.70
N GLU A 362 -157.77 -10.15 35.93
CA GLU A 362 -157.42 -9.27 34.80
C GLU A 362 -156.84 -7.91 35.27
N MET A 363 -157.10 -7.52 36.52
CA MET A 363 -156.58 -6.28 37.10
C MET A 363 -155.09 -6.38 37.48
N LEU A 364 -154.62 -7.57 37.87
CA LEU A 364 -153.20 -7.83 38.19
C LEU A 364 -152.28 -7.66 36.96
N GLN A 365 -152.84 -7.73 35.75
CA GLN A 365 -152.11 -7.53 34.49
C GLN A 365 -151.86 -6.04 34.18
N ARG A 366 -152.51 -5.11 34.89
CA ARG A 366 -152.29 -3.65 34.73
C ARG A 366 -151.34 -3.05 35.77
N SER A 367 -151.02 -3.73 36.88
CA SER A 367 -150.10 -3.18 37.89
C SER A 367 -148.62 -3.42 37.60
N MET A 368 -148.25 -4.40 36.76
CA MET A 368 -146.86 -4.53 36.27
C MET A 368 -146.43 -3.33 35.41
N ALA A 369 -147.37 -2.68 34.71
CA ALA A 369 -147.08 -1.51 33.87
C ALA A 369 -146.75 -0.23 34.68
N GLN A 370 -146.87 -0.26 36.01
CA GLN A 370 -146.57 0.89 36.88
C GLN A 370 -145.17 0.80 37.53
N THR A 371 -144.58 -0.41 37.61
CA THR A 371 -143.19 -0.63 38.05
C THR A 371 -142.17 -0.30 36.94
N ASP A 372 -142.52 -0.50 35.67
CA ASP A 372 -141.67 -0.15 34.52
C ASP A 372 -141.45 1.38 34.35
N ASP A 373 -142.24 2.22 35.03
CA ASP A 373 -142.10 3.68 35.04
C ASP A 373 -141.20 4.20 36.18
N GLU A 374 -140.82 3.35 37.15
CA GLU A 374 -139.80 3.69 38.15
C GLU A 374 -138.38 3.42 37.65
N GLU A 375 -138.19 2.41 36.79
CA GLU A 375 -136.92 2.14 36.10
C GLU A 375 -136.47 3.35 35.25
N LYS A 376 -137.41 4.00 34.55
CA LYS A 376 -137.16 5.23 33.76
C LYS A 376 -136.70 6.43 34.60
N LYS A 377 -136.96 6.45 35.92
CA LYS A 377 -136.43 7.51 36.80
C LYS A 377 -134.95 7.30 37.11
N VAL A 378 -134.47 6.06 37.14
CA VAL A 378 -133.04 5.77 37.33
C VAL A 378 -132.23 6.18 36.09
N ASP A 379 -132.74 5.95 34.89
CA ASP A 379 -132.12 6.43 33.63
C ASP A 379 -131.94 7.96 33.56
N SER A 380 -132.86 8.72 34.19
CA SER A 380 -132.72 10.18 34.29
C SER A 380 -131.51 10.64 35.12
N VAL A 381 -131.00 9.80 36.03
CA VAL A 381 -129.78 10.06 36.80
C VAL A 381 -128.53 9.72 35.98
N THR A 382 -128.58 8.67 35.15
CA THR A 382 -127.48 8.27 34.25
C THR A 382 -127.17 9.36 33.22
N THR A 383 -128.21 9.96 32.64
CA THR A 383 -128.07 11.10 31.68
C THR A 383 -127.48 12.36 32.31
N ALA A 384 -127.74 12.62 33.60
CA ALA A 384 -127.16 13.75 34.33
C ALA A 384 -125.64 13.61 34.61
N ILE A 385 -125.11 12.38 34.60
CA ILE A 385 -123.67 12.12 34.72
C ILE A 385 -122.96 12.28 33.37
N ALA A 386 -123.60 11.89 32.26
CA ALA A 386 -123.07 12.07 30.91
C ALA A 386 -122.81 13.57 30.56
N ALA A 387 -123.68 14.48 30.98
CA ALA A 387 -123.52 15.92 30.76
C ALA A 387 -122.27 16.54 31.44
N LYS A 388 -121.73 15.89 32.47
CA LYS A 388 -120.48 16.33 33.15
C LYS A 388 -119.21 15.89 32.41
N VAL A 389 -119.31 14.95 31.48
CA VAL A 389 -118.17 14.49 30.65
C VAL A 389 -117.99 15.41 29.44
N GLU A 390 -119.09 15.84 28.81
CA GLU A 390 -119.06 16.73 27.64
C GLU A 390 -118.43 18.11 27.95
N THR A 391 -118.68 18.62 29.15
CA THR A 391 -118.13 19.90 29.63
C THR A 391 -116.63 19.85 29.94
N ALA A 392 -116.05 18.67 30.16
CA ALA A 392 -114.60 18.50 30.30
C ALA A 392 -113.88 18.57 28.94
N ASN A 393 -114.49 18.04 27.88
CA ASN A 393 -113.91 18.01 26.52
C ASN A 393 -113.78 19.41 25.88
N GLN A 394 -114.71 20.33 26.16
CA GLN A 394 -114.66 21.69 25.60
C GLN A 394 -113.47 22.52 26.12
N ASN A 395 -113.02 22.28 27.35
CA ASN A 395 -111.87 23.00 27.93
C ASN A 395 -110.52 22.64 27.26
N ILE A 396 -110.40 21.45 26.68
CA ILE A 396 -109.17 20.99 26.02
C ILE A 396 -108.91 21.73 24.69
N GLN A 397 -109.97 22.12 23.95
CA GLN A 397 -109.80 22.80 22.66
C GLN A 397 -109.32 24.26 22.78
N VAL A 398 -109.54 24.91 23.93
CA VAL A 398 -109.12 26.32 24.14
C VAL A 398 -107.60 26.42 24.28
N VAL A 399 -106.98 25.49 25.02
CA VAL A 399 -105.53 25.45 25.29
C VAL A 399 -104.70 25.29 24.00
N VAL A 400 -105.23 24.60 22.98
CA VAL A 400 -104.52 24.33 21.71
C VAL A 400 -104.34 25.60 20.85
N ARG A 401 -105.29 26.56 20.92
CA ARG A 401 -105.22 27.79 20.09
C ARG A 401 -104.22 28.83 20.60
N GLU A 402 -103.98 28.91 21.91
CA GLU A 402 -103.00 29.84 22.49
C GLU A 402 -101.57 29.48 22.05
N ARG A 403 -101.23 28.18 21.96
CA ARG A 403 -99.88 27.70 21.59
C ARG A 403 -99.41 28.22 20.22
N GLN A 404 -100.28 28.15 19.22
CA GLN A 404 -99.95 28.53 17.83
C GLN A 404 -99.68 30.03 17.65
N LYS A 405 -100.13 30.88 18.58
CA LYS A 405 -99.96 32.33 18.51
C LYS A 405 -98.55 32.79 18.93
N VAL A 406 -97.88 32.01 19.79
CA VAL A 406 -96.55 32.33 20.32
C VAL A 406 -95.45 32.01 19.31
N GLU A 407 -95.57 30.90 18.58
CA GLU A 407 -94.60 30.44 17.57
C GLU A 407 -94.38 31.46 16.44
N ALA A 408 -95.42 32.18 16.01
CA ALA A 408 -95.33 33.20 14.96
C ALA A 408 -94.55 34.47 15.35
N SER A 409 -94.43 34.78 16.64
CA SER A 409 -93.77 36.00 17.15
C SER A 409 -92.23 35.90 17.19
N ILE A 410 -91.70 34.68 17.06
CA ILE A 410 -90.25 34.40 17.17
C ILE A 410 -89.53 34.62 15.83
N LEU A 411 -90.20 34.33 14.70
CA LEU A 411 -89.62 34.42 13.36
C LEU A 411 -89.26 35.86 12.93
N THR A 412 -90.04 36.86 13.34
CA THR A 412 -89.83 38.26 12.95
C THR A 412 -88.63 38.93 13.64
N LYS A 413 -88.26 38.52 14.86
CA LYS A 413 -87.16 39.16 15.63
C LYS A 413 -85.75 38.76 15.20
N ASN A 414 -85.58 37.76 14.35
CA ASN A 414 -84.25 37.34 13.88
C ASN A 414 -83.73 38.16 12.68
N GLY A 415 -84.61 38.88 11.95
CA GLY A 415 -84.21 39.61 10.73
C GLY A 415 -83.38 40.88 10.97
N GLU A 416 -83.54 41.54 12.12
CA GLU A 416 -83.07 42.93 12.32
C GLU A 416 -81.64 43.08 12.86
N ARG A 417 -80.96 41.99 13.24
CA ARG A 417 -79.62 42.06 13.87
C ARG A 417 -78.43 41.93 12.90
N LEU A 418 -78.67 41.88 11.59
CA LEU A 418 -77.66 41.57 10.56
C LEU A 418 -77.09 42.78 9.79
N THR A 419 -77.37 44.01 10.23
CA THR A 419 -76.92 45.25 9.57
C THR A 419 -76.22 46.22 10.53
N VAL A 420 -75.05 46.79 10.27
CA VAL A 420 -73.97 46.39 9.32
C VAL A 420 -72.62 47.04 9.69
N ASN A 421 -72.60 48.18 10.42
CA ASN A 421 -71.40 49.03 10.55
C ASN A 421 -70.42 48.70 11.69
N LYS A 422 -70.54 47.53 12.34
CA LYS A 422 -69.39 46.92 13.02
C LYS A 422 -68.39 46.33 12.00
N ALA A 423 -68.84 46.08 10.77
CA ALA A 423 -68.13 45.31 9.74
C ALA A 423 -66.71 45.78 9.43
N VAL A 424 -66.43 47.07 9.23
CA VAL A 424 -65.09 47.47 8.71
C VAL A 424 -63.98 47.39 9.77
N LYS A 425 -64.25 47.79 11.01
CA LYS A 425 -63.31 47.57 12.13
C LYS A 425 -63.32 46.12 12.61
N ASN A 426 -64.43 45.40 12.40
CA ASN A 426 -64.42 43.95 12.45
C ASN A 426 -63.50 43.37 11.36
N TYR A 427 -63.46 43.82 10.10
CA TYR A 427 -62.72 43.10 9.04
C TYR A 427 -61.23 42.90 9.35
N MET A 428 -60.54 43.85 10.00
CA MET A 428 -59.16 43.60 10.47
C MET A 428 -59.10 42.70 11.70
N LYS A 429 -60.01 42.90 12.68
CA LYS A 429 -60.16 41.98 13.82
C LYS A 429 -60.64 40.58 13.41
N ALA A 430 -61.25 40.45 12.24
CA ALA A 430 -61.82 39.26 11.63
C ALA A 430 -60.93 38.74 10.50
N ALA A 431 -59.82 39.42 10.18
CA ALA A 431 -58.68 38.81 9.51
C ALA A 431 -57.85 38.08 10.57
N ALA A 432 -57.52 38.74 11.69
CA ALA A 432 -56.86 38.10 12.84
C ALA A 432 -57.76 37.06 13.53
N ALA A 433 -59.09 37.28 13.57
CA ALA A 433 -60.06 36.26 13.95
C ALA A 433 -60.55 35.41 12.77
N MET A 434 -60.05 35.57 11.54
CA MET A 434 -60.12 34.51 10.51
C MET A 434 -58.88 33.64 10.54
N THR A 435 -57.72 34.12 10.98
CA THR A 435 -56.57 33.25 11.27
C THR A 435 -56.80 32.50 12.56
N ASN A 436 -57.28 33.17 13.61
CA ASN A 436 -57.69 32.47 14.83
C ASN A 436 -58.95 31.64 14.59
N ALA A 437 -59.98 32.09 13.87
CA ALA A 437 -61.08 31.18 13.53
C ALA A 437 -60.70 30.15 12.46
N ALA A 438 -59.63 30.29 11.67
CA ALA A 438 -59.11 29.20 10.85
C ALA A 438 -58.41 28.18 11.74
N HIS A 439 -57.61 28.62 12.71
CA HIS A 439 -56.97 27.72 13.66
C HIS A 439 -57.98 27.08 14.62
N ASP A 440 -58.98 27.82 15.11
CA ASP A 440 -60.12 27.31 15.85
C ASP A 440 -61.02 26.46 14.95
N LYS A 441 -61.07 26.68 13.62
CA LYS A 441 -61.73 25.77 12.66
C LYS A 441 -60.86 24.59 12.23
N GLU A 442 -59.56 24.62 12.43
CA GLU A 442 -58.64 23.48 12.29
C GLU A 442 -58.65 22.65 13.57
N ILE A 443 -58.75 23.28 14.74
CA ILE A 443 -58.98 22.65 16.03
C ILE A 443 -60.41 22.14 16.10
N GLU A 444 -61.42 22.88 15.65
CA GLU A 444 -62.79 22.37 15.50
C GLU A 444 -62.88 21.37 14.34
N ALA A 445 -62.07 21.43 13.27
CA ALA A 445 -62.05 20.38 12.25
C ALA A 445 -61.37 19.13 12.80
N ALA A 446 -60.31 19.25 13.58
CA ALA A 446 -59.67 18.14 14.28
C ALA A 446 -60.56 17.63 15.43
N HIS A 447 -61.35 18.48 16.08
CA HIS A 447 -62.34 18.10 17.08
C HIS A 447 -63.54 17.45 16.41
N LEU A 448 -64.00 17.96 15.26
CA LEU A 448 -65.03 17.35 14.42
C LEU A 448 -64.52 16.12 13.70
N GLU A 449 -63.22 15.94 13.46
CA GLU A 449 -62.63 14.72 12.88
C GLU A 449 -62.40 13.69 13.98
N ASN A 450 -62.02 14.11 15.19
CA ASN A 450 -62.02 13.27 16.39
C ASN A 450 -63.45 12.93 16.86
N GLU A 451 -64.41 13.84 16.71
CA GLU A 451 -65.84 13.61 16.99
C GLU A 451 -66.53 12.90 15.85
N LEU A 452 -66.11 13.05 14.59
CA LEU A 452 -66.59 12.21 13.48
C LEU A 452 -65.92 10.84 13.54
N SER A 453 -64.71 10.72 14.08
CA SER A 453 -64.11 9.44 14.46
C SER A 453 -64.80 8.84 15.67
N ARG A 454 -65.16 9.64 16.69
CA ARG A 454 -65.92 9.19 17.87
C ARG A 454 -67.33 8.80 17.46
N ILE A 455 -68.03 9.64 16.71
CA ILE A 455 -69.34 9.35 16.09
C ILE A 455 -69.20 8.19 15.11
N ARG A 456 -68.08 7.97 14.41
CA ARG A 456 -67.91 6.80 13.53
C ARG A 456 -67.69 5.54 14.36
N VAL A 457 -66.97 5.61 15.46
CA VAL A 457 -66.85 4.53 16.45
C VAL A 457 -68.19 4.28 17.13
N ASP A 458 -68.93 5.31 17.52
CA ASP A 458 -70.27 5.25 18.11
C ASP A 458 -71.30 4.80 17.06
N THR A 459 -71.14 5.09 15.78
CA THR A 459 -71.97 4.59 14.66
C THR A 459 -71.65 3.14 14.40
N LEU A 460 -70.37 2.73 14.40
CA LEU A 460 -69.97 1.33 14.29
C LEU A 460 -70.38 0.52 15.53
N ASN A 461 -70.37 1.14 16.72
CA ASN A 461 -70.78 0.55 17.99
C ASN A 461 -72.31 0.48 18.08
N THR A 462 -73.05 1.51 17.63
CA THR A 462 -74.50 1.45 17.51
C THR A 462 -74.97 0.58 16.35
N ASP A 463 -74.20 0.45 15.26
CA ASP A 463 -74.45 -0.54 14.20
C ASP A 463 -74.16 -1.95 14.70
N ALA A 464 -73.07 -2.18 15.44
CA ALA A 464 -72.81 -3.45 16.11
C ALA A 464 -73.90 -3.77 17.15
N HIS A 465 -74.32 -2.79 17.94
CA HIS A 465 -75.44 -2.91 18.88
C HIS A 465 -76.78 -3.06 18.16
N ASN A 466 -76.98 -2.49 16.97
CA ASN A 466 -78.16 -2.70 16.11
C ASN A 466 -78.15 -4.10 15.48
N VAL A 467 -76.98 -4.64 15.13
CA VAL A 467 -76.83 -6.03 14.70
C VAL A 467 -77.10 -6.97 15.88
N GLN A 468 -76.53 -6.72 17.06
CA GLN A 468 -76.82 -7.48 18.28
C GLN A 468 -78.29 -7.36 18.71
N LEU A 469 -78.91 -6.18 18.61
CA LEU A 469 -80.33 -5.97 18.84
C LEU A 469 -81.18 -6.68 17.80
N ARG A 470 -80.78 -6.73 16.53
CA ARG A 470 -81.48 -7.50 15.49
C ARG A 470 -81.37 -9.00 15.75
N GLU A 471 -80.18 -9.50 16.09
CA GLU A 471 -79.99 -10.90 16.48
C GLU A 471 -80.76 -11.25 17.77
N MET A 472 -80.80 -10.34 18.75
CA MET A 472 -81.56 -10.51 19.99
C MET A 472 -83.06 -10.43 19.73
N MET A 473 -83.51 -9.52 18.86
CA MET A 473 -84.90 -9.40 18.43
C MET A 473 -85.32 -10.61 17.58
N GLU A 474 -84.44 -11.15 16.75
CA GLU A 474 -84.69 -12.37 15.97
C GLU A 474 -84.76 -13.59 16.91
N LYS A 475 -83.84 -13.71 17.88
CA LYS A 475 -83.93 -14.71 18.96
C LYS A 475 -85.24 -14.57 19.75
N GLN A 476 -85.59 -13.36 20.19
CA GLN A 476 -86.84 -13.08 20.89
C GLN A 476 -88.07 -13.32 20.01
N LEU A 477 -88.01 -13.11 18.69
CA LEU A 477 -89.08 -13.46 17.76
C LEU A 477 -89.17 -14.98 17.54
N THR A 478 -88.07 -15.72 17.59
CA THR A 478 -88.11 -17.19 17.60
C THR A 478 -88.66 -17.72 18.92
N GLU A 479 -88.23 -17.17 20.05
CA GLU A 479 -88.79 -17.50 21.37
C GLU A 479 -90.26 -17.13 21.48
N LEU A 480 -90.69 -15.98 20.96
CA LEU A 480 -92.09 -15.59 20.91
C LEU A 480 -92.87 -16.53 20.01
N LYS A 481 -92.37 -16.91 18.83
CA LYS A 481 -93.02 -17.93 17.98
C LYS A 481 -93.11 -19.30 18.67
N ASP A 482 -92.12 -19.69 19.48
CA ASP A 482 -92.15 -20.96 20.19
C ASP A 482 -93.01 -20.90 21.47
N LYS A 483 -93.07 -19.74 22.14
CA LYS A 483 -94.04 -19.43 23.19
C LYS A 483 -95.46 -19.32 22.63
N ASP A 484 -95.66 -18.81 21.43
CA ASP A 484 -96.96 -18.74 20.73
C ASP A 484 -97.42 -20.15 20.36
N LYS A 485 -96.55 -21.02 19.81
CA LYS A 485 -96.85 -22.45 19.63
C LYS A 485 -97.17 -23.16 20.96
N LEU A 486 -96.52 -22.77 22.05
CA LEU A 486 -96.78 -23.32 23.38
C LEU A 486 -98.12 -22.78 23.95
N ILE A 487 -98.44 -21.51 23.69
CA ILE A 487 -99.73 -20.89 24.02
C ILE A 487 -100.84 -21.49 23.16
N GLU A 488 -100.63 -21.81 21.89
CA GLU A 488 -101.58 -22.54 21.05
C GLU A 488 -101.86 -23.93 21.63
N LYS A 489 -100.81 -24.66 22.04
CA LYS A 489 -100.97 -25.95 22.75
C LYS A 489 -101.76 -25.77 24.06
N TYR A 490 -101.39 -24.80 24.90
CA TYR A 490 -102.09 -24.54 26.14
C TYR A 490 -103.51 -24.00 25.92
N GLN A 491 -103.79 -23.24 24.87
CA GLN A 491 -105.15 -22.82 24.52
C GLN A 491 -106.00 -24.00 24.04
N LEU A 492 -105.39 -24.96 23.33
CA LEU A 492 -106.05 -26.19 22.91
C LEU A 492 -106.33 -27.09 24.13
N GLU A 493 -105.36 -27.24 25.04
CA GLU A 493 -105.55 -27.91 26.34
C GLU A 493 -106.56 -27.18 27.24
N ILE A 494 -106.57 -25.85 27.28
CA ILE A 494 -107.54 -25.04 28.05
C ILE A 494 -108.93 -25.16 27.44
N ARG A 495 -109.09 -25.22 26.11
CA ARG A 495 -110.39 -25.53 25.49
C ARG A 495 -110.85 -26.94 25.86
N GLN A 496 -110.00 -27.95 25.75
CA GLN A 496 -110.33 -29.32 26.19
C GLN A 496 -110.68 -29.38 27.68
N ARG A 497 -109.94 -28.66 28.53
CA ARG A 497 -110.20 -28.57 29.98
C ARG A 497 -111.45 -27.77 30.30
N ASN A 498 -111.78 -26.72 29.54
CA ASN A 498 -113.03 -25.98 29.67
C ASN A 498 -114.22 -26.82 29.24
N ASP A 499 -114.13 -27.58 28.14
CA ASP A 499 -115.14 -28.56 27.74
C ASP A 499 -115.34 -29.65 28.82
N GLU A 500 -114.27 -30.08 29.50
CA GLU A 500 -114.36 -30.97 30.67
C GLU A 500 -114.93 -30.28 31.91
N ILE A 501 -114.60 -29.01 32.14
CA ILE A 501 -115.08 -28.20 33.27
C ILE A 501 -116.56 -27.92 33.09
N GLU A 502 -117.07 -27.53 31.92
CA GLU A 502 -118.52 -27.39 31.66
C GLU A 502 -119.26 -28.70 31.93
N LYS A 503 -118.75 -29.84 31.42
CA LYS A 503 -119.32 -31.17 31.70
C LYS A 503 -119.31 -31.50 33.20
N LYS A 504 -118.30 -31.07 33.95
CA LYS A 504 -118.23 -31.20 35.42
C LYS A 504 -119.07 -30.16 36.16
N MET A 505 -119.27 -28.96 35.61
CA MET A 505 -120.07 -27.88 36.19
C MET A 505 -121.55 -28.23 36.11
N TYR A 506 -122.03 -28.73 34.96
CA TYR A 506 -123.37 -29.35 34.86
C TYR A 506 -123.56 -30.54 35.82
N ARG A 507 -122.48 -31.24 36.20
CA ARG A 507 -122.51 -32.30 37.23
C ARG A 507 -122.56 -31.72 38.65
N VAL A 508 -121.82 -30.63 38.90
CA VAL A 508 -121.78 -29.91 40.17
C VAL A 508 -123.08 -29.15 40.43
N ASP A 509 -123.64 -28.41 39.48
CA ASP A 509 -124.95 -27.73 39.65
C ASP A 509 -126.08 -28.72 39.98
N ARG A 510 -126.04 -29.91 39.37
CA ARG A 510 -126.97 -31.00 39.69
C ARG A 510 -126.76 -31.58 41.09
N LEU A 511 -125.55 -31.49 41.65
CA LEU A 511 -125.23 -31.91 43.02
C LEU A 511 -125.50 -30.77 44.03
N ASN A 512 -125.22 -29.52 43.69
CA ASN A 512 -125.47 -28.34 44.51
C ASN A 512 -126.97 -28.11 44.71
N ARG A 513 -127.80 -28.23 43.68
CA ARG A 513 -129.27 -28.28 43.84
C ARG A 513 -129.75 -29.40 44.77
N LYS A 514 -128.94 -30.45 44.95
CA LYS A 514 -129.21 -31.56 45.87
C LYS A 514 -128.63 -31.34 47.27
N TYR A 515 -127.72 -30.37 47.41
CA TYR A 515 -127.04 -29.99 48.65
C TYR A 515 -127.75 -28.80 49.31
N GLU A 516 -128.20 -27.81 48.53
CA GLU A 516 -129.10 -26.72 48.97
C GLU A 516 -130.38 -27.29 49.59
N LEU A 517 -130.96 -28.34 48.97
CA LEU A 517 -132.10 -29.11 49.50
C LEU A 517 -131.84 -29.83 50.85
N LEU A 518 -130.60 -29.83 51.35
CA LEU A 518 -130.19 -30.49 52.61
C LEU A 518 -129.57 -29.52 53.63
N VAL A 519 -129.38 -28.25 53.30
CA VAL A 519 -128.59 -27.30 54.12
C VAL A 519 -129.36 -26.02 54.50
N ASP A 520 -130.52 -25.75 53.88
CA ASP A 520 -131.39 -24.59 54.18
C ASP A 520 -132.15 -24.73 55.53
N GLY A 521 -131.43 -24.88 56.65
CA GLY A 521 -132.07 -25.18 57.94
C GLY A 521 -131.26 -25.12 59.23
N GLN A 522 -129.95 -24.82 59.25
CA GLN A 522 -129.20 -24.60 60.51
C GLN A 522 -128.12 -23.51 60.38
N GLU A 523 -128.43 -22.31 60.85
CA GLU A 523 -127.45 -21.30 61.28
C GLU A 523 -127.09 -21.49 62.77
N ASP A 524 -125.89 -21.04 63.13
CA ASP A 524 -125.32 -20.66 64.45
C ASP A 524 -125.95 -21.16 65.76
N VAL A 525 -125.10 -21.70 66.66
CA VAL A 525 -124.91 -21.18 68.03
C VAL A 525 -123.47 -21.47 68.51
N GLU A 526 -122.87 -20.50 69.21
CA GLU A 526 -121.57 -20.56 69.87
C GLU A 526 -121.43 -21.70 70.90
N HIS A 527 -120.34 -22.47 70.83
CA HIS A 527 -119.78 -23.15 72.00
C HIS A 527 -118.25 -23.05 71.98
N MET A 528 -117.68 -22.22 72.87
CA MET A 528 -116.22 -22.22 73.09
C MET A 528 -115.79 -23.58 73.62
N GLY A 529 -115.09 -24.36 72.80
CA GLY A 529 -114.79 -25.77 73.03
C GLY A 529 -113.37 -26.15 72.62
N PRO A 530 -112.99 -27.43 72.76
CA PRO A 530 -111.62 -27.90 72.49
C PRO A 530 -111.09 -27.54 71.10
N LEU A 531 -111.98 -27.38 70.12
CA LEU A 531 -111.65 -26.92 68.78
C LEU A 531 -111.03 -25.52 68.76
N GLU A 532 -111.50 -24.57 69.55
CA GLU A 532 -110.88 -23.24 69.65
C GLU A 532 -109.51 -23.28 70.34
N ALA A 533 -109.32 -24.18 71.30
CA ALA A 533 -108.00 -24.43 71.87
C ALA A 533 -107.04 -25.02 70.82
N THR A 534 -107.51 -25.95 69.96
CA THR A 534 -106.70 -26.42 68.82
C THR A 534 -106.48 -25.35 67.76
N ILE A 535 -107.45 -24.46 67.49
CA ILE A 535 -107.28 -23.32 66.58
C ILE A 535 -106.27 -22.33 67.16
N SER A 536 -106.27 -22.09 68.47
CA SER A 536 -105.27 -21.26 69.15
C SER A 536 -103.87 -21.90 69.09
N ALA A 537 -103.77 -23.22 69.31
CA ALA A 537 -102.53 -23.96 69.15
C ALA A 537 -102.00 -23.93 67.71
N LEU A 538 -102.85 -24.20 66.72
CA LEU A 538 -102.53 -24.13 65.29
C LEU A 538 -102.18 -22.71 64.85
N ARG A 539 -102.86 -21.66 65.37
CA ARG A 539 -102.47 -20.26 65.15
C ARG A 539 -101.09 -19.96 65.71
N LYS A 540 -100.75 -20.51 66.89
CA LYS A 540 -99.42 -20.37 67.49
C LYS A 540 -98.35 -21.13 66.69
N GLU A 541 -98.69 -22.30 66.18
CA GLU A 541 -97.83 -23.09 65.29
C GLU A 541 -97.60 -22.36 63.95
N ILE A 542 -98.64 -21.78 63.34
CA ILE A 542 -98.57 -20.90 62.16
C ILE A 542 -97.65 -19.70 62.44
N VAL A 543 -97.72 -19.08 63.62
CA VAL A 543 -96.78 -18.00 64.00
C VAL A 543 -95.34 -18.52 64.06
N THR A 544 -95.08 -19.68 64.69
CA THR A 544 -93.73 -20.26 64.71
C THR A 544 -93.20 -20.67 63.33
N VAL A 545 -94.08 -21.14 62.44
CA VAL A 545 -93.73 -21.47 61.05
C VAL A 545 -93.45 -20.20 60.24
N ASN A 546 -94.19 -19.10 60.48
CA ASN A 546 -93.90 -17.80 59.88
C ASN A 546 -92.60 -17.18 60.42
N GLU A 547 -92.29 -17.35 61.71
CA GLU A 547 -90.98 -16.96 62.27
C GLU A 547 -89.83 -17.78 61.68
N ALA A 548 -90.02 -19.09 61.46
CA ALA A 548 -89.05 -19.93 60.76
C ALA A 548 -88.89 -19.52 59.28
N ALA A 549 -90.00 -19.29 58.57
CA ALA A 549 -89.99 -18.86 57.18
C ALA A 549 -89.34 -17.49 56.99
N THR A 550 -89.58 -16.53 57.90
CA THR A 550 -88.93 -15.21 57.85
C THR A 550 -87.46 -15.25 58.24
N LYS A 551 -87.01 -16.19 59.09
CA LYS A 551 -85.57 -16.47 59.29
C LYS A 551 -84.95 -17.05 58.01
N LEU A 552 -85.55 -18.09 57.44
CA LEU A 552 -85.07 -18.72 56.20
C LEU A 552 -85.05 -17.73 55.03
N GLN A 553 -86.00 -16.80 54.98
CA GLN A 553 -86.03 -15.71 54.00
C GLN A 553 -84.89 -14.69 54.22
N ARG A 554 -84.50 -14.40 55.47
CA ARG A 554 -83.32 -13.54 55.75
C ARG A 554 -82.02 -14.24 55.39
N GLU A 555 -81.90 -15.54 55.71
CA GLU A 555 -80.76 -16.38 55.33
C GLU A 555 -80.63 -16.44 53.81
N TRP A 556 -81.72 -16.75 53.10
CA TRP A 556 -81.76 -16.71 51.63
C TRP A 556 -81.44 -15.33 51.05
N LEU A 557 -81.91 -14.22 51.65
CA LEU A 557 -81.54 -12.88 51.22
C LEU A 557 -80.05 -12.56 51.48
N ALA A 558 -79.46 -13.07 52.56
CA ALA A 558 -78.04 -12.92 52.86
C ALA A 558 -77.19 -13.71 51.84
N ASP A 559 -77.53 -14.97 51.60
CA ASP A 559 -76.89 -15.83 50.59
C ASP A 559 -77.03 -15.24 49.18
N GLN A 560 -78.21 -14.72 48.82
CA GLN A 560 -78.44 -14.04 47.55
C GLN A 560 -77.63 -12.75 47.44
N THR A 561 -77.45 -12.00 48.53
CA THR A 561 -76.59 -10.79 48.56
C THR A 561 -75.12 -11.16 48.42
N GLN A 562 -74.67 -12.24 49.08
CA GLN A 562 -73.32 -12.76 48.93
C GLN A 562 -73.07 -13.32 47.52
N LEU A 563 -74.05 -13.98 46.91
CA LEU A 563 -73.99 -14.44 45.52
C LEU A 563 -73.88 -13.26 44.54
N VAL A 564 -74.64 -12.17 44.77
CA VAL A 564 -74.53 -10.95 43.95
C VAL A 564 -73.19 -10.24 44.16
N SER A 565 -72.67 -10.17 45.40
CA SER A 565 -71.33 -9.62 45.68
C SER A 565 -70.22 -10.42 45.00
N THR A 566 -70.25 -11.75 45.16
CA THR A 566 -69.25 -12.62 44.51
C THR A 566 -69.39 -12.62 42.99
N SER A 567 -70.61 -12.50 42.44
CA SER A 567 -70.82 -12.30 41.00
C SER A 567 -70.19 -11.00 40.51
N SER A 568 -70.46 -9.87 41.17
CA SER A 568 -69.89 -8.57 40.77
C SER A 568 -68.37 -8.52 40.94
N GLU A 569 -67.82 -9.16 41.98
CA GLU A 569 -66.38 -9.38 42.11
C GLU A 569 -65.83 -10.22 40.96
N THR A 570 -66.49 -11.31 40.54
CA THR A 570 -66.03 -12.12 39.40
C THR A 570 -66.08 -11.37 38.08
N GLU A 571 -67.09 -10.51 37.86
CA GLU A 571 -67.16 -9.60 36.71
C GLU A 571 -66.00 -8.59 36.73
N GLU A 572 -65.73 -7.95 37.88
CA GLU A 572 -64.60 -7.02 38.02
C GLU A 572 -63.23 -7.72 37.80
N LYS A 573 -63.07 -8.97 38.24
CA LYS A 573 -61.88 -9.78 37.94
C LYS A 573 -61.80 -10.16 36.45
N LEU A 574 -62.93 -10.42 35.80
CA LEU A 574 -62.99 -10.72 34.36
C LEU A 574 -62.63 -9.48 33.52
N GLU A 575 -63.15 -8.31 33.85
CA GLU A 575 -62.76 -7.03 33.23
C GLU A 575 -61.26 -6.75 33.40
N LYS A 576 -60.73 -6.90 34.63
CA LYS A 576 -59.28 -6.80 34.87
C LYS A 576 -58.50 -7.84 34.07
N ASN A 577 -59.04 -9.04 33.85
CA ASN A 577 -58.40 -10.06 33.01
C ASN A 577 -58.38 -9.66 31.52
N THR A 578 -59.47 -9.09 30.98
CA THR A 578 -59.50 -8.60 29.60
C THR A 578 -58.56 -7.41 29.40
N GLU A 579 -58.50 -6.48 30.36
CA GLU A 579 -57.57 -5.35 30.35
C GLU A 579 -56.11 -5.85 30.37
N LEU A 580 -55.78 -6.80 31.26
CA LEU A 580 -54.44 -7.40 31.32
C LEU A 580 -54.08 -8.15 30.03
N ARG A 581 -55.02 -8.87 29.39
CA ARG A 581 -54.80 -9.48 28.07
C ARG A 581 -54.51 -8.43 26.99
N ALA A 582 -55.25 -7.31 26.99
CA ALA A 582 -55.01 -6.20 26.06
C ALA A 582 -53.63 -5.56 26.30
N ARG A 583 -53.25 -5.30 27.56
CA ARG A 583 -51.91 -4.82 27.94
C ARG A 583 -50.80 -5.79 27.50
N ILE A 584 -50.99 -7.10 27.69
CA ILE A 584 -50.05 -8.13 27.22
C ILE A 584 -49.93 -8.07 25.69
N SER A 585 -51.03 -7.99 24.95
CA SER A 585 -51.02 -7.87 23.49
C SER A 585 -50.21 -6.65 23.01
N ILE A 586 -50.45 -5.48 23.60
CA ILE A 586 -49.71 -4.24 23.31
C ILE A 586 -48.21 -4.40 23.64
N LEU A 587 -47.86 -5.04 24.77
CA LEU A 587 -46.47 -5.28 25.15
C LEU A 587 -45.78 -6.30 24.22
N THR A 588 -46.49 -7.35 23.78
CA THR A 588 -45.95 -8.31 22.81
C THR A 588 -45.71 -7.68 21.45
N GLU A 589 -46.59 -6.79 20.99
CA GLU A 589 -46.40 -6.10 19.72
C GLU A 589 -45.31 -5.02 19.81
N LYS A 590 -45.20 -4.30 20.94
CA LYS A 590 -44.04 -3.43 21.22
C LYS A 590 -42.72 -4.21 21.22
N LYS A 591 -42.69 -5.39 21.86
CA LYS A 591 -41.52 -6.29 21.85
C LYS A 591 -41.19 -6.76 20.43
N LEU A 592 -42.19 -7.12 19.63
CA LEU A 592 -41.99 -7.57 18.25
C LEU A 592 -41.45 -6.45 17.35
N ARG A 593 -41.95 -5.21 17.53
CA ARG A 593 -41.42 -4.01 16.88
C ARG A 593 -39.96 -3.75 17.28
N LEU A 594 -39.66 -3.69 18.58
CA LEU A 594 -38.29 -3.52 19.08
C LEU A 594 -37.35 -4.62 18.59
N ASN A 595 -37.78 -5.88 18.56
CA ASN A 595 -36.98 -6.98 18.01
C ASN A 595 -36.70 -6.82 16.50
N LYS A 596 -37.67 -6.29 15.73
CA LYS A 596 -37.49 -5.98 14.30
C LYS A 596 -36.50 -4.83 14.12
N ASP A 597 -36.62 -3.78 14.94
CA ASP A 597 -35.73 -2.61 14.90
C ASP A 597 -34.29 -3.00 15.30
N ILE A 598 -34.13 -3.82 16.35
CA ILE A 598 -32.85 -4.43 16.74
C ILE A 598 -32.27 -5.27 15.58
N GLY A 599 -33.06 -6.14 14.96
CA GLY A 599 -32.61 -6.94 13.81
C GLY A 599 -32.18 -6.09 12.61
N SER A 600 -32.86 -4.95 12.37
CA SER A 600 -32.47 -3.97 11.36
C SER A 600 -31.14 -3.29 11.71
N HIS A 601 -30.96 -2.86 12.96
CA HIS A 601 -29.73 -2.26 13.44
C HIS A 601 -28.56 -3.27 13.46
N GLU A 602 -28.78 -4.53 13.81
CA GLU A 602 -27.76 -5.58 13.69
C GLU A 602 -27.33 -5.82 12.25
N ALA A 603 -28.27 -5.82 11.29
CA ALA A 603 -27.97 -5.94 9.87
C ALA A 603 -27.18 -4.72 9.37
N GLU A 604 -27.52 -3.53 9.84
CA GLU A 604 -26.80 -2.29 9.52
C GLU A 604 -25.39 -2.25 10.14
N VAL A 605 -25.23 -2.67 11.40
CA VAL A 605 -23.92 -2.83 12.06
C VAL A 605 -23.06 -3.84 11.31
N LYS A 606 -23.61 -5.00 10.92
CA LYS A 606 -22.90 -5.99 10.08
C LYS A 606 -22.49 -5.43 8.72
N ARG A 607 -23.34 -4.62 8.09
CA ARG A 607 -23.03 -3.91 6.83
C ARG A 607 -21.90 -2.89 7.03
N LEU A 608 -21.95 -2.11 8.10
CA LEU A 608 -20.92 -1.11 8.44
C LEU A 608 -19.58 -1.80 8.77
N ASP A 609 -19.58 -2.87 9.54
CA ASP A 609 -18.37 -3.67 9.81
C ASP A 609 -17.78 -4.25 8.53
N HIS A 610 -18.60 -4.79 7.62
CA HIS A 610 -18.12 -5.26 6.31
C HIS A 610 -17.54 -4.12 5.44
N MET A 611 -18.13 -2.92 5.53
CA MET A 611 -17.62 -1.73 4.85
C MET A 611 -16.30 -1.24 5.48
N ILE A 612 -16.16 -1.27 6.81
CA ILE A 612 -14.93 -0.98 7.54
C ILE A 612 -13.82 -1.98 7.18
N GLN A 613 -14.14 -3.28 7.12
CA GLN A 613 -13.21 -4.32 6.68
C GLN A 613 -12.76 -4.11 5.23
N ASN A 614 -13.65 -3.67 4.34
CA ASN A 614 -13.26 -3.32 2.97
C ASN A 614 -12.39 -2.06 2.93
N MET A 615 -12.73 -1.02 3.69
CA MET A 615 -11.86 0.17 3.84
C MET A 615 -10.49 -0.18 4.44
N HIS A 616 -10.40 -1.15 5.35
CA HIS A 616 -9.11 -1.63 5.86
C HIS A 616 -8.29 -2.39 4.80
N LYS A 617 -8.93 -3.20 3.95
CA LYS A 617 -8.27 -3.83 2.79
C LYS A 617 -7.80 -2.79 1.78
N ASP A 618 -8.61 -1.78 1.49
CA ASP A 618 -8.23 -0.68 0.61
C ASP A 618 -7.11 0.17 1.20
N MET A 619 -7.11 0.41 2.52
CA MET A 619 -6.02 1.08 3.24
C MET A 619 -4.73 0.24 3.24
N GLN A 620 -4.82 -1.08 3.42
CA GLN A 620 -3.68 -1.98 3.27
C GLN A 620 -3.12 -1.93 1.84
N ARG A 621 -3.99 -2.01 0.83
CA ARG A 621 -3.59 -1.90 -0.58
C ARG A 621 -2.98 -0.54 -0.92
N LEU A 622 -3.51 0.55 -0.37
CA LEU A 622 -2.92 1.88 -0.50
C LEU A 622 -1.56 1.95 0.18
N ASN A 623 -1.39 1.38 1.38
CA ASN A 623 -0.11 1.32 2.07
C ASN A 623 0.92 0.46 1.32
N GLU A 624 0.51 -0.65 0.69
CA GLU A 624 1.37 -1.45 -0.20
C GLU A 624 1.78 -0.66 -1.46
N LEU A 625 0.86 0.09 -2.06
CA LEU A 625 1.16 0.94 -3.22
C LEU A 625 2.04 2.13 -2.85
N ILE A 626 1.86 2.71 -1.65
CA ILE A 626 2.74 3.73 -1.09
C ILE A 626 4.13 3.13 -0.86
N GLY A 627 4.22 1.96 -0.22
CA GLY A 627 5.49 1.23 -0.01
C GLY A 627 6.24 1.02 -1.32
N LYS A 628 5.58 0.42 -2.32
CA LYS A 628 6.16 0.21 -3.66
C LYS A 628 6.56 1.52 -4.36
N ASN A 629 5.76 2.58 -4.22
CA ASN A 629 6.12 3.89 -4.77
C ASN A 629 7.30 4.53 -4.01
N THR A 630 7.44 4.33 -2.70
CA THR A 630 8.60 4.81 -1.93
C THR A 630 9.87 4.02 -2.23
N GLU A 631 9.75 2.70 -2.47
CA GLU A 631 10.83 1.85 -2.97
C GLU A 631 11.26 2.31 -4.37
N LEU A 632 10.34 2.42 -5.32
CA LEU A 632 10.61 2.94 -6.68
C LEU A 632 11.17 4.37 -6.66
N GLN A 633 10.69 5.24 -5.76
CA GLN A 633 11.26 6.58 -5.59
C GLN A 633 12.69 6.53 -5.02
N GLY A 634 12.97 5.59 -4.11
CA GLY A 634 14.31 5.33 -3.59
C GLY A 634 15.25 4.81 -4.68
N GLU A 635 14.82 3.82 -5.48
CA GLU A 635 15.56 3.29 -6.63
C GLU A 635 15.82 4.37 -7.69
N LEU A 636 14.83 5.19 -8.03
CA LEU A 636 14.98 6.31 -8.95
C LEU A 636 15.90 7.40 -8.39
N SER A 637 15.83 7.68 -7.10
CA SER A 637 16.75 8.62 -6.43
C SER A 637 18.18 8.10 -6.39
N GLN A 638 18.37 6.79 -6.14
CA GLN A 638 19.68 6.15 -6.12
C GLN A 638 20.28 6.08 -7.52
N THR A 639 19.52 5.63 -8.51
CA THR A 639 19.97 5.60 -9.92
C THR A 639 20.28 7.00 -10.43
N ASN A 640 19.49 8.02 -10.08
CA ASN A 640 19.82 9.40 -10.42
C ASN A 640 21.11 9.89 -9.72
N SER A 641 21.33 9.55 -8.45
CA SER A 641 22.59 9.86 -7.75
C SER A 641 23.80 9.12 -8.34
N VAL A 642 23.62 7.88 -8.83
CA VAL A 642 24.66 7.13 -9.55
C VAL A 642 24.96 7.78 -10.89
N MET A 643 23.94 8.12 -11.69
CA MET A 643 24.12 8.85 -12.96
C MET A 643 24.77 10.23 -12.75
N GLU A 644 24.40 10.96 -11.69
CA GLU A 644 25.08 12.21 -11.32
C GLU A 644 26.56 11.98 -10.98
N MET A 645 26.89 10.91 -10.26
CA MET A 645 28.28 10.57 -9.96
C MET A 645 29.05 10.11 -11.22
N GLU A 646 28.42 9.37 -12.12
CA GLU A 646 28.96 9.00 -13.44
C GLU A 646 29.23 10.24 -14.28
N PHE A 647 28.27 11.17 -14.41
CA PHE A 647 28.48 12.43 -15.13
C PHE A 647 29.56 13.32 -14.49
N VAL A 648 29.65 13.37 -13.16
CA VAL A 648 30.73 14.10 -12.46
C VAL A 648 32.10 13.45 -12.71
N ASN A 649 32.17 12.13 -12.82
CA ASN A 649 33.41 11.42 -13.15
C ASN A 649 33.79 11.60 -14.62
N GLU A 650 32.84 11.46 -15.55
CA GLU A 650 33.04 11.75 -16.98
C GLU A 650 33.51 13.21 -17.18
N LEU A 651 32.92 14.16 -16.45
CA LEU A 651 33.33 15.57 -16.51
C LEU A 651 34.76 15.77 -15.97
N LYS A 652 35.16 15.10 -14.88
CA LYS A 652 36.56 15.10 -14.40
C LYS A 652 37.53 14.43 -15.37
N GLU A 653 37.12 13.35 -16.04
CA GLU A 653 37.94 12.70 -17.07
C GLU A 653 38.14 13.63 -18.27
N LEU A 654 37.08 14.32 -18.71
CA LEU A 654 37.15 15.36 -19.75
C LEU A 654 38.00 16.57 -19.31
N GLU A 655 37.89 17.02 -18.05
CA GLU A 655 38.78 18.04 -17.48
C GLU A 655 40.25 17.58 -17.49
N HIS A 656 40.54 16.35 -17.07
CA HIS A 656 41.90 15.78 -17.13
C HIS A 656 42.42 15.70 -18.57
N VAL A 657 41.61 15.28 -19.53
CA VAL A 657 41.98 15.27 -20.96
C VAL A 657 42.21 16.69 -21.47
N SER A 658 41.39 17.67 -21.05
CA SER A 658 41.57 19.08 -21.40
C SER A 658 42.88 19.63 -20.85
N VAL A 659 43.20 19.38 -19.58
CA VAL A 659 44.48 19.78 -18.97
C VAL A 659 45.66 19.14 -19.69
N GLN A 660 45.61 17.84 -20.01
CA GLN A 660 46.66 17.18 -20.80
C GLN A 660 46.80 17.76 -22.22
N LEU A 661 45.72 18.22 -22.84
CA LEU A 661 45.76 18.89 -24.13
C LEU A 661 46.35 20.31 -24.00
N GLU A 662 46.04 21.04 -22.93
CA GLU A 662 46.66 22.33 -22.62
C GLU A 662 48.16 22.19 -22.35
N GLU A 663 48.59 21.18 -21.57
CA GLU A 663 50.00 20.84 -21.36
C GLU A 663 50.72 20.50 -22.67
N LYS A 664 50.09 19.72 -23.56
CA LYS A 664 50.63 19.46 -24.91
C LYS A 664 50.73 20.75 -25.72
N VAL A 665 49.75 21.65 -25.62
CA VAL A 665 49.77 22.96 -26.31
C VAL A 665 50.84 23.89 -25.74
N THR A 666 51.07 23.92 -24.42
CA THR A 666 52.16 24.71 -23.82
C THR A 666 53.53 24.14 -24.16
N ALA A 667 53.69 22.82 -24.15
CA ALA A 667 54.91 22.14 -24.63
C ALA A 667 55.19 22.45 -26.11
N ILE A 668 54.19 22.38 -26.99
CA ILE A 668 54.32 22.76 -28.41
C ILE A 668 54.66 24.25 -28.58
N LYS A 669 54.05 25.14 -27.78
CA LYS A 669 54.39 26.57 -27.78
C LYS A 669 55.83 26.83 -27.32
N SER A 670 56.30 26.12 -26.30
CA SER A 670 57.68 26.20 -25.79
C SER A 670 58.67 25.66 -26.82
N ALA A 671 58.41 24.49 -27.43
CA ALA A 671 59.22 23.95 -28.51
C ALA A 671 59.26 24.89 -29.73
N LYS A 672 58.12 25.52 -30.09
CA LYS A 672 58.08 26.56 -31.13
C LYS A 672 58.91 27.79 -30.77
N ALA A 673 58.89 28.23 -29.50
CA ALA A 673 59.72 29.35 -29.05
C ALA A 673 61.22 29.01 -29.16
N GLY A 674 61.64 27.84 -28.66
CA GLY A 674 63.01 27.36 -28.82
C GLY A 674 63.45 27.26 -30.28
N LEU A 675 62.61 26.72 -31.17
CA LEU A 675 62.88 26.69 -32.61
C LEU A 675 62.97 28.09 -33.25
N LEU A 676 62.25 29.10 -32.72
CA LEU A 676 62.38 30.48 -33.18
C LEU A 676 63.69 31.11 -32.68
N ASP A 677 64.12 30.82 -31.46
CA ASP A 677 65.42 31.26 -30.93
C ASP A 677 66.58 30.60 -31.70
N ASP A 678 66.48 29.30 -32.00
CA ASP A 678 67.42 28.58 -32.86
C ASP A 678 67.48 29.21 -34.27
N ILE A 679 66.32 29.54 -34.86
CA ILE A 679 66.27 30.23 -36.16
C ILE A 679 66.98 31.59 -36.07
N MET A 680 66.68 32.42 -35.06
CA MET A 680 67.35 33.72 -34.89
C MET A 680 68.88 33.60 -34.71
N GLU A 681 69.35 32.59 -33.98
CA GLU A 681 70.80 32.35 -33.83
C GLU A 681 71.41 31.82 -35.14
N THR A 682 70.72 30.99 -35.92
CA THR A 682 71.21 30.60 -37.28
C THR A 682 71.23 31.79 -38.25
N GLU A 683 70.25 32.69 -38.20
CA GLU A 683 70.25 33.94 -38.98
C GLU A 683 71.42 34.85 -38.57
N ARG A 684 71.69 34.97 -37.26
CA ARG A 684 72.84 35.70 -36.73
C ARG A 684 74.17 35.09 -37.19
N GLN A 685 74.28 33.77 -37.19
CA GLN A 685 75.47 33.07 -37.70
C GLN A 685 75.63 33.27 -39.21
N LEU A 686 74.54 33.24 -39.98
CA LEU A 686 74.55 33.51 -41.42
C LEU A 686 75.07 34.93 -41.70
N LEU A 687 74.55 35.95 -41.00
CA LEU A 687 75.04 37.33 -41.09
C LEU A 687 76.52 37.47 -40.70
N LEU A 688 76.98 36.71 -39.70
CA LEU A 688 78.39 36.69 -39.29
C LEU A 688 79.28 36.07 -40.38
N TRP A 689 78.84 34.98 -41.01
CA TRP A 689 79.53 34.36 -42.15
C TRP A 689 79.51 35.25 -43.39
N GLU A 690 78.40 35.91 -43.69
CA GLU A 690 78.30 36.88 -44.78
C GLU A 690 79.29 38.04 -44.60
N LYS A 691 79.40 38.58 -43.37
CA LYS A 691 80.40 39.59 -43.03
C LYS A 691 81.84 39.07 -43.13
N LYS A 692 82.11 37.81 -42.76
CA LYS A 692 83.44 37.18 -42.96
C LYS A 692 83.79 37.05 -44.44
N ILE A 693 82.86 36.57 -45.26
CA ILE A 693 83.03 36.44 -46.72
C ILE A 693 83.24 37.82 -47.36
N GLN A 694 82.57 38.86 -46.85
CA GLN A 694 82.78 40.22 -47.33
C GLN A 694 84.17 40.75 -46.96
N LEU A 695 84.63 40.55 -45.72
CA LEU A 695 86.01 40.88 -45.31
C LEU A 695 87.06 40.11 -46.11
N GLU A 696 86.83 38.82 -46.40
CA GLU A 696 87.71 38.00 -47.24
C GLU A 696 87.79 38.53 -48.68
N LYS A 697 86.66 38.94 -49.27
CA LYS A 697 86.64 39.60 -50.58
C LYS A 697 87.37 40.93 -50.57
N GLU A 698 87.21 41.72 -49.51
CA GLU A 698 87.90 43.01 -49.34
C GLU A 698 89.41 42.82 -49.15
N THR A 699 89.87 41.83 -48.36
CA THR A 699 91.30 41.53 -48.23
C THR A 699 91.89 40.93 -49.50
N GLN A 700 91.16 40.09 -50.23
CA GLN A 700 91.64 39.50 -51.48
C GLN A 700 91.70 40.52 -52.63
N ALA A 701 90.80 41.51 -52.64
CA ALA A 701 90.92 42.68 -53.52
C ALA A 701 92.10 43.60 -53.16
N ALA A 702 92.54 43.61 -51.88
CA ALA A 702 93.74 44.32 -51.44
C ALA A 702 95.05 43.54 -51.68
N LEU A 703 94.97 42.25 -52.04
CA LEU A 703 96.11 41.36 -52.26
C LEU A 703 96.33 40.99 -53.75
N ASP A 704 95.87 41.84 -54.68
CA ASP A 704 95.95 41.58 -56.12
C ASP A 704 97.39 41.76 -56.67
N PRO A 705 98.03 40.70 -57.23
CA PRO A 705 99.42 40.76 -57.71
C PRO A 705 99.65 41.56 -59.01
N GLU A 706 98.63 42.12 -59.66
CA GLU A 706 98.84 42.92 -60.89
C GLU A 706 99.47 44.31 -60.64
N VAL A 707 99.54 44.78 -59.38
CA VAL A 707 100.16 46.05 -59.00
C VAL A 707 101.69 45.89 -58.83
N GLY A 708 102.44 45.94 -59.93
CA GLY A 708 103.93 46.00 -59.90
C GLY A 708 104.69 45.44 -61.11
N MET A 709 104.01 44.74 -62.03
CA MET A 709 104.68 43.92 -63.08
C MET A 709 105.45 44.67 -64.20
N GLN A 710 105.49 46.01 -64.19
CA GLN A 710 106.12 46.80 -65.26
C GLN A 710 107.65 46.90 -65.17
N GLU A 711 108.24 46.84 -63.98
CA GLU A 711 109.68 47.07 -63.78
C GLU A 711 110.53 45.83 -64.14
N ILE A 712 110.05 44.64 -63.80
CA ILE A 712 110.73 43.36 -64.09
C ILE A 712 110.89 43.15 -65.61
N HIS A 713 109.87 43.48 -66.41
CA HIS A 713 109.87 43.34 -67.87
C HIS A 713 110.82 44.32 -68.61
N ALA A 714 111.40 45.29 -67.91
CA ALA A 714 112.40 46.19 -68.48
C ALA A 714 113.82 45.57 -68.44
N MET A 715 114.17 44.86 -67.37
CA MET A 715 115.52 44.31 -67.16
C MET A 715 115.85 43.15 -68.10
N GLU A 716 114.88 42.28 -68.40
CA GLU A 716 115.10 41.10 -69.25
C GLU A 716 115.50 41.44 -70.70
N LYS A 717 115.09 42.60 -71.22
CA LYS A 717 115.36 43.01 -72.60
C LYS A 717 116.79 43.46 -72.86
N GLU A 718 117.53 43.87 -71.82
CA GLU A 718 118.90 44.34 -71.98
C GLU A 718 119.91 43.17 -71.96
N ILE A 719 119.66 42.15 -71.12
CA ILE A 719 120.45 40.91 -71.04
C ILE A 719 120.47 40.15 -72.39
N HIS A 720 119.42 40.27 -73.20
CA HIS A 720 119.35 39.64 -74.52
C HIS A 720 120.28 40.31 -75.56
N ARG A 721 120.57 41.61 -75.43
CA ARG A 721 121.40 42.36 -76.40
C ARG A 721 122.89 42.03 -76.33
N MET A 722 123.43 41.77 -75.13
CA MET A 722 124.86 41.46 -74.97
C MET A 722 125.22 40.06 -75.52
N LYS A 723 124.31 39.08 -75.40
CA LYS A 723 124.56 37.68 -75.81
C LYS A 723 124.77 37.51 -77.32
N LEU A 724 124.26 38.44 -78.15
CA LEU A 724 124.36 38.41 -79.62
C LEU A 724 125.68 38.98 -80.19
N ARG A 725 126.50 39.70 -79.40
CA ARG A 725 127.82 40.18 -79.86
C ARG A 725 128.95 39.17 -79.66
N PHE A 726 128.76 38.19 -78.78
CA PHE A 726 129.78 37.17 -78.46
C PHE A 726 129.89 36.06 -79.52
N THR A 727 128.80 35.77 -80.25
CA THR A 727 128.72 34.64 -81.18
C THR A 727 129.41 34.87 -82.53
N THR A 728 129.58 36.13 -82.97
CA THR A 728 130.23 36.45 -84.25
C THR A 728 131.74 36.27 -84.20
N LEU A 729 132.39 36.73 -83.12
CA LEU A 729 133.85 36.64 -82.90
C LEU A 729 134.38 35.19 -82.83
N LYS A 730 133.55 34.24 -82.41
CA LYS A 730 133.94 32.83 -82.25
C LYS A 730 134.12 32.07 -83.58
N SER A 731 133.59 32.59 -84.69
CA SER A 731 133.52 31.86 -85.97
C SER A 731 134.77 31.94 -86.85
N GLU A 732 135.62 32.96 -86.67
CA GLU A 732 136.81 33.15 -87.52
C GLU A 732 138.06 32.42 -87.00
N GLN A 733 138.07 32.02 -85.72
CA GLN A 733 139.20 31.34 -85.06
C GLN A 733 139.32 29.84 -85.45
N ASP A 734 138.19 29.15 -85.65
CA ASP A 734 138.12 27.69 -85.87
C ASP A 734 138.69 27.20 -87.22
N ARG A 735 138.98 28.12 -88.15
CA ARG A 735 139.45 27.76 -89.50
C ARG A 735 140.94 27.43 -89.58
N MET A 736 141.77 27.99 -88.69
CA MET A 736 143.25 27.89 -88.78
C MET A 736 143.83 26.65 -88.06
N VAL A 737 143.09 26.08 -87.10
CA VAL A 737 143.58 24.96 -86.25
C VAL A 737 143.60 23.60 -86.98
N LYS A 738 142.68 23.40 -87.93
CA LYS A 738 142.41 22.09 -88.58
C LYS A 738 143.53 21.51 -89.47
N GLU A 739 144.60 22.24 -89.76
CA GLU A 739 145.70 21.75 -90.61
C GLU A 739 146.92 21.20 -89.84
N MET A 740 147.11 21.56 -88.57
CA MET A 740 148.28 21.10 -87.79
C MET A 740 148.08 19.76 -87.05
N GLU A 741 146.84 19.35 -86.77
CA GLU A 741 146.54 18.15 -85.95
C GLU A 741 146.97 16.82 -86.60
N ARG A 742 147.06 16.76 -87.94
CA ARG A 742 147.32 15.53 -88.69
C ARG A 742 148.73 14.93 -88.52
N ALA A 743 149.69 15.65 -87.92
CA ALA A 743 151.06 15.18 -87.77
C ALA A 743 151.34 14.43 -86.45
N VAL A 744 150.54 14.66 -85.39
CA VAL A 744 150.87 14.18 -84.02
C VAL A 744 150.40 12.75 -83.77
N HIS A 745 149.27 12.33 -84.34
CA HIS A 745 148.71 10.97 -84.21
C HIS A 745 149.65 9.83 -84.67
N LYS A 746 150.77 10.14 -85.33
CA LYS A 746 151.80 9.16 -85.71
C LYS A 746 152.73 8.74 -84.56
N ARG A 747 152.70 9.42 -83.39
CA ARG A 747 153.49 9.06 -82.20
C ARG A 747 152.71 8.32 -81.10
N GLU A 748 151.38 8.44 -81.03
CA GLU A 748 150.56 7.73 -80.04
C GLU A 748 150.55 6.20 -80.24
N ALA A 749 150.80 5.73 -81.47
CA ALA A 749 150.66 4.33 -81.87
C ALA A 749 151.67 3.33 -81.26
N ILE A 750 152.59 3.76 -80.38
CA ILE A 750 153.70 2.93 -79.87
C ILE A 750 153.64 2.65 -78.35
N ALA A 751 152.98 3.48 -77.55
CA ALA A 751 152.94 3.29 -76.09
C ALA A 751 151.88 2.29 -75.59
N LEU A 752 150.84 1.99 -76.37
CA LEU A 752 149.70 1.14 -76.00
C LEU A 752 149.98 -0.39 -76.07
N ARG A 753 151.22 -0.81 -75.80
CA ARG A 753 151.60 -2.23 -75.70
C ARG A 753 152.33 -2.52 -74.38
N PHE A 754 151.59 -2.80 -73.31
CA PHE A 754 151.86 -3.84 -72.27
C PHE A 754 151.11 -3.57 -70.94
N LYS A 755 149.88 -4.07 -70.81
CA LYS A 755 149.39 -4.85 -69.64
C LYS A 755 147.94 -5.31 -69.82
N GLY A 756 147.72 -6.63 -69.78
CA GLY A 756 146.39 -7.24 -69.81
C GLY A 756 146.45 -8.77 -69.78
N LYS A 757 146.08 -9.36 -68.62
CA LYS A 757 145.85 -10.79 -68.24
C LYS A 757 146.02 -10.83 -66.71
N SER A 758 145.26 -11.56 -65.88
CA SER A 758 144.35 -12.72 -66.02
C SER A 758 143.14 -12.57 -65.05
N GLY A 759 142.08 -13.40 -65.01
CA GLY A 759 141.61 -14.50 -65.86
C GLY A 759 140.66 -15.49 -65.13
N ALA A 760 139.58 -15.94 -65.80
CA ALA A 760 138.70 -17.11 -65.50
C ALA A 760 137.93 -17.14 -64.13
N ALA A 761 136.73 -17.72 -63.95
CA ALA A 761 135.74 -18.48 -64.75
C ALA A 761 134.31 -18.18 -64.15
N LYS A 762 133.13 -18.60 -64.65
CA LYS A 762 132.66 -19.81 -65.36
C LYS A 762 131.39 -19.56 -66.20
N ASN A 763 131.19 -20.41 -67.22
CA ASN A 763 129.97 -20.92 -67.86
C ASN A 763 128.65 -20.12 -67.91
N ALA A 764 128.10 -20.06 -69.12
CA ALA A 764 126.75 -19.59 -69.43
C ALA A 764 125.76 -20.76 -69.65
N THR A 765 124.47 -20.54 -69.39
CA THR A 765 123.39 -20.77 -70.38
C THR A 765 122.10 -20.00 -70.03
N LYS A 766 121.62 -19.26 -71.03
CA LYS A 766 120.33 -18.58 -71.23
C LYS A 766 119.10 -19.38 -70.76
N ALA A 767 117.93 -18.80 -70.44
CA ALA A 767 117.49 -17.39 -70.40
C ALA A 767 116.13 -17.27 -69.66
N GLY A 768 115.72 -16.05 -69.25
CA GLY A 768 114.30 -15.77 -68.98
C GLY A 768 113.97 -14.79 -67.84
N LYS A 769 114.08 -13.48 -68.10
CA LYS A 769 113.41 -12.34 -67.41
C LYS A 769 113.48 -12.21 -65.87
N ALA A 770 114.11 -11.10 -65.45
CA ALA A 770 113.86 -10.29 -64.24
C ALA A 770 113.62 -11.03 -62.90
N GLY A 771 114.51 -10.94 -61.89
CA GLY A 771 115.59 -9.97 -61.70
C GLY A 771 115.74 -9.66 -60.22
N GLY A 772 116.09 -10.68 -59.41
CA GLY A 772 116.17 -10.56 -57.96
C GLY A 772 117.53 -10.09 -57.44
N ALA A 773 117.52 -9.56 -56.21
CA ALA A 773 118.65 -9.56 -55.27
C ALA A 773 119.18 -11.01 -55.06
N PRO A 774 120.42 -11.27 -54.56
CA PRO A 774 121.01 -10.75 -53.31
C PRO A 774 122.53 -10.39 -53.47
N GLY A 775 123.34 -9.99 -52.48
CA GLY A 775 123.27 -10.01 -51.02
C GLY A 775 124.14 -11.14 -50.41
N LYS A 776 125.12 -10.80 -49.53
CA LYS A 776 125.59 -11.60 -48.36
C LYS A 776 126.85 -11.04 -47.69
N LYS A 777 126.78 -10.85 -46.37
CA LYS A 777 127.61 -11.58 -45.38
C LYS A 777 126.70 -11.93 -44.19
N GLU A 778 127.05 -12.96 -43.42
CA GLU A 778 126.09 -13.79 -42.68
C GLU A 778 126.13 -13.57 -41.15
N LEU A 779 125.02 -13.83 -40.43
CA LEU A 779 125.08 -14.45 -39.10
C LEU A 779 123.79 -15.15 -38.61
N THR A 780 123.95 -16.44 -38.29
CA THR A 780 123.35 -17.28 -37.23
C THR A 780 121.84 -17.58 -37.02
N LYS A 781 121.65 -18.84 -36.61
CA LYS A 781 120.43 -19.66 -36.48
C LYS A 781 119.44 -19.28 -35.35
N ALA A 782 119.73 -18.25 -34.56
CA ALA A 782 118.99 -17.92 -33.33
C ALA A 782 117.73 -17.04 -33.56
N GLN A 783 117.61 -16.37 -34.71
CA GLN A 783 116.48 -15.47 -34.99
C GLN A 783 115.23 -16.21 -35.53
N LEU A 784 115.40 -17.42 -36.07
CA LEU A 784 114.32 -18.21 -36.67
C LEU A 784 113.32 -18.75 -35.63
N THR A 785 113.80 -19.17 -34.45
CA THR A 785 112.93 -19.66 -33.36
C THR A 785 112.12 -18.53 -32.71
N LYS A 786 112.65 -17.30 -32.67
CA LYS A 786 111.95 -16.13 -32.09
C LYS A 786 110.78 -15.66 -32.97
N LYS A 787 110.90 -15.71 -34.30
CA LYS A 787 109.79 -15.38 -35.22
C LYS A 787 108.66 -16.41 -35.21
N LEU A 788 108.97 -17.69 -35.03
CA LEU A 788 107.97 -18.77 -34.96
C LEU A 788 107.13 -18.68 -33.66
N GLY A 789 107.71 -18.18 -32.57
CA GLY A 789 106.98 -17.87 -31.33
C GLY A 789 106.06 -16.64 -31.45
N GLY A 790 106.44 -15.62 -32.23
CA GLY A 790 105.61 -14.44 -32.50
C GLY A 790 104.35 -14.78 -33.30
N LEU A 791 104.50 -15.56 -34.38
CA LEU A 791 103.36 -16.04 -35.18
C LEU A 791 102.39 -16.91 -34.36
N LYS A 792 102.90 -17.73 -33.42
CA LYS A 792 102.03 -18.53 -32.53
C LYS A 792 101.24 -17.71 -31.52
N ARG A 793 101.71 -16.53 -31.11
CA ARG A 793 100.96 -15.61 -30.24
C ARG A 793 99.94 -14.82 -31.05
N SER A 794 100.35 -14.22 -32.16
CA SER A 794 99.46 -13.52 -33.08
C SER A 794 98.25 -14.38 -33.50
N ILE A 795 98.46 -15.67 -33.83
CA ILE A 795 97.36 -16.60 -34.15
C ILE A 795 96.41 -16.84 -32.96
N LYS A 796 96.94 -16.88 -31.72
CA LYS A 796 96.14 -17.04 -30.50
C LYS A 796 95.34 -15.77 -30.20
N ASP A 797 95.95 -14.61 -30.34
CA ASP A 797 95.32 -13.31 -30.07
C ASP A 797 94.24 -13.00 -31.13
N THR A 798 94.46 -13.38 -32.40
CA THR A 798 93.40 -13.33 -33.43
C THR A 798 92.28 -14.34 -33.18
N ALA A 799 92.58 -15.53 -32.65
CA ALA A 799 91.54 -16.51 -32.32
C ALA A 799 90.69 -16.07 -31.12
N GLN A 800 91.30 -15.44 -30.12
CA GLN A 800 90.60 -14.90 -28.96
C GLN A 800 89.71 -13.71 -29.34
N THR A 801 90.23 -12.73 -30.10
CA THR A 801 89.40 -11.61 -30.61
C THR A 801 88.27 -12.09 -31.55
N THR A 802 88.51 -13.10 -32.38
CA THR A 802 87.43 -13.71 -33.20
C THR A 802 86.37 -14.37 -32.32
N ALA A 803 86.76 -15.01 -31.21
CA ALA A 803 85.81 -15.57 -30.25
C ALA A 803 84.99 -14.48 -29.55
N GLU A 804 85.64 -13.39 -29.11
CA GLU A 804 84.99 -12.22 -28.50
C GLU A 804 83.98 -11.56 -29.46
N TYR A 805 84.33 -11.36 -30.74
CA TYR A 805 83.38 -10.88 -31.76
C TYR A 805 82.24 -11.88 -32.03
N SER A 806 82.51 -13.20 -32.02
CA SER A 806 81.44 -14.19 -32.20
C SER A 806 80.45 -14.22 -31.03
N ALA A 807 80.93 -14.01 -29.80
CA ALA A 807 80.08 -13.90 -28.61
C ALA A 807 79.23 -12.62 -28.66
N ALA A 808 79.82 -11.48 -29.03
CA ALA A 808 79.09 -10.22 -29.21
C ALA A 808 78.02 -10.31 -30.31
N ILE A 809 78.29 -11.02 -31.42
CA ILE A 809 77.30 -11.27 -32.48
C ILE A 809 76.15 -12.14 -31.96
N ALA A 810 76.45 -13.21 -31.21
CA ALA A 810 75.42 -14.08 -30.61
C ALA A 810 74.55 -13.33 -29.59
N GLU A 811 75.14 -12.45 -28.76
CA GLU A 811 74.41 -11.60 -27.83
C GLU A 811 73.50 -10.61 -28.56
N ARG A 812 73.98 -9.96 -29.63
CA ARG A 812 73.15 -9.07 -30.45
C ARG A 812 72.03 -9.81 -31.17
N GLN A 813 72.25 -11.04 -31.64
CA GLN A 813 71.19 -11.88 -32.20
C GLN A 813 70.16 -12.32 -31.15
N ALA A 814 70.57 -12.60 -29.92
CA ALA A 814 69.64 -12.85 -28.82
C ALA A 814 68.78 -11.61 -28.49
N GLN A 815 69.38 -10.42 -28.46
CA GLN A 815 68.66 -9.15 -28.26
C GLN A 815 67.66 -8.87 -29.39
N ILE A 816 68.07 -9.07 -30.66
CA ILE A 816 67.18 -8.93 -31.83
C ILE A 816 66.01 -9.91 -31.74
N ASN A 817 66.25 -11.17 -31.39
CA ASN A 817 65.19 -12.17 -31.25
C ASN A 817 64.21 -11.82 -30.11
N SER A 818 64.68 -11.26 -28.98
CA SER A 818 63.81 -10.76 -27.91
C SER A 818 62.92 -9.61 -28.39
N MET A 819 63.51 -8.59 -29.02
CA MET A 819 62.76 -7.46 -29.58
C MET A 819 61.77 -7.89 -30.68
N THR A 820 62.11 -8.92 -31.46
CA THR A 820 61.21 -9.47 -32.48
C THR A 820 60.01 -10.18 -31.85
N ALA A 821 60.23 -10.98 -30.80
CA ALA A 821 59.14 -11.63 -30.06
C ALA A 821 58.24 -10.62 -29.32
N GLU A 822 58.81 -9.53 -28.80
CA GLU A 822 58.06 -8.41 -28.20
C GLU A 822 57.22 -7.66 -29.26
N LEU A 823 57.78 -7.44 -30.46
CA LEU A 823 57.05 -6.87 -31.61
C LEU A 823 55.93 -7.78 -32.11
N GLU A 824 56.16 -9.10 -32.23
CA GLU A 824 55.13 -10.07 -32.62
C GLU A 824 53.99 -10.11 -31.59
N SER A 825 54.32 -10.12 -30.29
CA SER A 825 53.33 -10.05 -29.20
C SER A 825 52.52 -8.75 -29.22
N SER A 826 53.17 -7.60 -29.43
CA SER A 826 52.48 -6.31 -29.54
C SER A 826 51.60 -6.27 -30.79
N THR A 827 52.07 -6.79 -31.93
CA THR A 827 51.30 -6.82 -33.19
C THR A 827 50.07 -7.72 -33.09
N ALA A 828 50.18 -8.86 -32.39
CA ALA A 828 49.04 -9.70 -32.08
C ALA A 828 48.01 -8.98 -31.19
N GLN A 829 48.46 -8.25 -30.17
CA GLN A 829 47.58 -7.43 -29.32
C GLN A 829 46.88 -6.31 -30.10
N TYR A 830 47.55 -5.69 -31.08
CA TYR A 830 46.92 -4.74 -31.99
C TYR A 830 45.84 -5.41 -32.86
N GLY A 831 46.10 -6.60 -33.41
CA GLY A 831 45.09 -7.37 -34.16
C GLY A 831 43.86 -7.72 -33.32
N ASP A 832 44.05 -8.21 -32.10
CA ASP A 832 42.97 -8.48 -31.13
C ASP A 832 42.14 -7.22 -30.81
N LEU A 833 42.76 -6.05 -30.77
CA LEU A 833 42.10 -4.77 -30.52
C LEU A 833 41.35 -4.27 -31.76
N GLU A 834 41.90 -4.44 -32.96
CA GLU A 834 41.19 -4.14 -34.22
C GLU A 834 39.97 -5.06 -34.42
N GLU A 835 40.06 -6.35 -34.08
CA GLU A 835 38.91 -7.26 -34.16
C GLU A 835 37.81 -6.84 -33.14
N LYS A 836 38.18 -6.49 -31.91
CA LYS A 836 37.25 -5.96 -30.90
C LYS A 836 36.62 -4.64 -31.35
N LEU A 837 37.39 -3.74 -31.96
CA LEU A 837 36.90 -2.46 -32.51
C LEU A 837 35.89 -2.71 -33.63
N ASN A 838 36.18 -3.61 -34.56
CA ASN A 838 35.27 -3.96 -35.65
C ASN A 838 33.97 -4.60 -35.12
N ASN A 839 34.08 -5.52 -34.16
CA ASN A 839 32.91 -6.14 -33.51
C ASN A 839 32.04 -5.11 -32.77
N LEU A 840 32.66 -4.15 -32.06
CA LEU A 840 31.95 -3.02 -31.44
C LEU A 840 31.30 -2.11 -32.48
N GLN A 841 31.96 -1.83 -33.60
CA GLN A 841 31.40 -1.00 -34.68
C GLN A 841 30.18 -1.67 -35.34
N VAL A 842 30.21 -2.99 -35.54
CA VAL A 842 29.05 -3.77 -36.01
C VAL A 842 27.91 -3.71 -34.99
N ALA A 843 28.19 -3.88 -33.70
CA ALA A 843 27.19 -3.81 -32.63
C ALA A 843 26.57 -2.40 -32.48
N ILE A 844 27.35 -1.33 -32.63
CA ILE A 844 26.85 0.05 -32.68
C ILE A 844 25.94 0.24 -33.89
N ASN A 845 26.36 -0.25 -35.06
CA ASN A 845 25.60 -0.14 -36.30
C ASN A 845 24.28 -0.95 -36.28
N THR A 846 24.18 -2.06 -35.54
CA THR A 846 22.91 -2.79 -35.35
C THR A 846 22.01 -2.08 -34.34
N GLN A 847 22.53 -1.61 -33.20
CA GLN A 847 21.74 -0.85 -32.24
C GLN A 847 21.21 0.49 -32.78
N LEU A 848 21.98 1.20 -33.61
CA LEU A 848 21.51 2.41 -34.31
C LEU A 848 20.34 2.10 -35.26
N TYR A 849 20.40 0.97 -35.97
CA TYR A 849 19.32 0.52 -36.84
C TYR A 849 18.06 0.14 -36.03
N ASP A 850 18.19 -0.62 -34.94
CA ASP A 850 17.04 -0.95 -34.09
C ASP A 850 16.44 0.29 -33.41
N LYS A 851 17.27 1.27 -33.02
CA LYS A 851 16.81 2.57 -32.52
C LYS A 851 15.98 3.32 -33.57
N GLN A 852 16.43 3.34 -34.83
CA GLN A 852 15.67 3.97 -35.92
C GLN A 852 14.35 3.24 -36.17
N ARG A 853 14.37 1.90 -36.27
CA ARG A 853 13.19 1.05 -36.42
C ARG A 853 12.18 1.23 -35.29
N GLN A 854 12.64 1.34 -34.04
CA GLN A 854 11.78 1.65 -32.89
C GLN A 854 11.20 3.07 -32.95
N ALA A 855 11.98 4.07 -33.39
CA ALA A 855 11.49 5.44 -33.57
C ALA A 855 10.40 5.52 -34.67
N GLU A 856 10.59 4.84 -35.80
CA GLU A 856 9.64 4.80 -36.91
C GLU A 856 8.35 4.05 -36.53
N THR A 857 8.45 2.90 -35.86
CA THR A 857 7.28 2.17 -35.35
C THR A 857 6.53 2.95 -34.25
N HIS A 858 7.24 3.65 -33.36
CA HIS A 858 6.63 4.56 -32.39
C HIS A 858 5.90 5.73 -33.10
N ALA A 859 6.52 6.35 -34.11
CA ALA A 859 5.87 7.38 -34.91
C ALA A 859 4.63 6.86 -35.66
N LYS A 860 4.65 5.63 -36.20
CA LYS A 860 3.48 4.94 -36.81
C LYS A 860 2.38 4.75 -35.77
N ARG A 861 2.69 4.25 -34.57
CA ARG A 861 1.74 4.09 -33.45
C ARG A 861 1.16 5.43 -33.00
N GLN A 862 1.96 6.49 -32.90
CA GLN A 862 1.50 7.83 -32.52
C GLN A 862 0.57 8.46 -33.58
N ARG A 863 0.84 8.24 -34.88
CA ARG A 863 -0.09 8.63 -35.97
C ARG A 863 -1.40 7.85 -35.89
N MET A 864 -1.36 6.55 -35.58
CA MET A 864 -2.56 5.71 -35.39
C MET A 864 -3.36 6.14 -34.15
N LEU A 865 -2.70 6.45 -33.04
CA LEU A 865 -3.34 6.98 -31.83
C LEU A 865 -4.05 8.30 -32.12
N ARG A 866 -3.40 9.25 -32.81
CA ARG A 866 -4.03 10.51 -33.25
C ARG A 866 -5.23 10.26 -34.17
N ARG A 867 -5.17 9.23 -35.04
CA ARG A 867 -6.31 8.83 -35.90
C ARG A 867 -7.48 8.31 -35.05
N TYR A 868 -7.24 7.44 -34.06
CA TYR A 868 -8.28 6.95 -33.16
C TYR A 868 -8.85 8.06 -32.26
N GLN A 869 -8.01 8.93 -31.69
CA GLN A 869 -8.47 10.10 -30.93
C GLN A 869 -9.33 11.05 -31.78
N SER A 870 -9.00 11.25 -33.08
CA SER A 870 -9.83 12.04 -33.98
C SER A 870 -11.17 11.39 -34.36
N LEU A 871 -11.26 10.05 -34.26
CA LEU A 871 -12.50 9.29 -34.44
C LEU A 871 -13.37 9.40 -33.17
N GLU A 872 -12.77 9.22 -32.00
CA GLU A 872 -13.40 9.36 -30.67
C GLU A 872 -13.94 10.78 -30.45
N GLN A 873 -13.19 11.81 -30.85
CA GLN A 873 -13.61 13.22 -30.82
C GLN A 873 -14.61 13.59 -31.93
N GLY A 874 -15.09 12.64 -32.74
CA GLY A 874 -16.08 12.86 -33.82
C GLY A 874 -15.59 13.73 -35.00
N ARG A 875 -14.31 14.13 -35.01
CA ARG A 875 -13.71 14.96 -36.08
C ARG A 875 -13.48 14.17 -37.38
N ARG A 876 -13.48 12.84 -37.29
CA ARG A 876 -13.36 11.92 -38.42
C ARG A 876 -14.55 10.97 -38.39
N LYS A 877 -15.24 10.78 -39.51
CA LYS A 877 -16.35 9.82 -39.62
C LYS A 877 -15.80 8.40 -39.83
N PRO A 878 -16.41 7.36 -39.24
CA PRO A 878 -16.13 5.97 -39.63
C PRO A 878 -16.52 5.75 -41.10
N VAL A 879 -15.82 4.82 -41.77
CA VAL A 879 -16.09 4.45 -43.17
C VAL A 879 -17.47 3.82 -43.27
N ALA A 880 -18.28 4.26 -44.24
CA ALA A 880 -19.61 3.68 -44.47
C ALA A 880 -19.49 2.30 -45.14
N GLU A 881 -20.43 1.38 -44.87
CA GLU A 881 -20.44 0.03 -45.50
C GLU A 881 -20.39 0.06 -47.03
N SER A 882 -20.91 1.12 -47.66
CA SER A 882 -20.84 1.34 -49.12
C SER A 882 -19.43 1.61 -49.66
N GLU A 883 -18.49 2.06 -48.82
CA GLU A 883 -17.12 2.41 -49.22
C GLU A 883 -16.10 1.28 -48.94
N MET A 884 -16.48 0.28 -48.13
CA MET A 884 -15.67 -0.90 -47.83
C MET A 884 -15.02 -1.58 -49.07
N PRO A 885 -15.74 -1.93 -50.14
CA PRO A 885 -15.13 -2.58 -51.31
C PRO A 885 -14.16 -1.67 -52.08
N LEU A 886 -14.28 -0.34 -51.96
CA LEU A 886 -13.32 0.60 -52.54
C LEU A 886 -12.03 0.62 -51.71
N VAL A 887 -12.14 0.60 -50.39
CA VAL A 887 -11.00 0.53 -49.46
C VAL A 887 -10.27 -0.81 -49.59
N GLU A 888 -10.99 -1.94 -49.69
CA GLU A 888 -10.39 -3.26 -49.95
C GLU A 888 -9.62 -3.30 -51.27
N ARG A 889 -10.19 -2.73 -52.35
CA ARG A 889 -9.52 -2.63 -53.65
C ARG A 889 -8.27 -1.74 -53.61
N GLN A 890 -8.29 -0.64 -52.85
CA GLN A 890 -7.11 0.20 -52.63
C GLN A 890 -6.05 -0.52 -51.79
N LEU A 891 -6.45 -1.24 -50.74
CA LEU A 891 -5.55 -2.03 -49.90
C LEU A 891 -4.89 -3.19 -50.67
N ALA A 892 -5.63 -3.84 -51.58
CA ALA A 892 -5.10 -4.83 -52.50
C ALA A 892 -4.12 -4.24 -53.54
N GLY A 893 -4.35 -2.99 -53.98
CA GLY A 893 -3.41 -2.26 -54.83
C GLY A 893 -2.10 -1.95 -54.10
N VAL A 894 -2.20 -1.39 -52.89
CA VAL A 894 -1.03 -1.05 -52.04
C VAL A 894 -0.25 -2.31 -51.63
N SER A 895 -0.91 -3.43 -51.32
CA SER A 895 -0.21 -4.69 -51.01
C SER A 895 0.50 -5.28 -52.23
N ALA A 896 -0.09 -5.18 -53.43
CA ALA A 896 0.56 -5.58 -54.68
C ALA A 896 1.78 -4.70 -55.01
N ASP A 897 1.71 -3.38 -54.77
CA ASP A 897 2.85 -2.48 -54.96
C ASP A 897 3.95 -2.71 -53.90
N LYS A 898 3.58 -2.97 -52.64
CA LYS A 898 4.52 -3.41 -51.59
C LYS A 898 5.24 -4.71 -51.97
N ALA A 899 4.52 -5.67 -52.57
CA ALA A 899 5.13 -6.91 -53.08
C ALA A 899 6.11 -6.66 -54.23
N LYS A 900 5.82 -5.72 -55.16
CA LYS A 900 6.77 -5.30 -56.19
C LYS A 900 8.03 -4.67 -55.59
N VAL A 901 7.89 -3.84 -54.56
CA VAL A 901 9.04 -3.22 -53.86
C VAL A 901 9.90 -4.29 -53.17
N LYS A 902 9.30 -5.27 -52.48
CA LYS A 902 10.06 -6.41 -51.91
C LYS A 902 10.81 -7.21 -52.97
N ASN A 903 10.16 -7.51 -54.09
CA ASN A 903 10.80 -8.21 -55.21
C ASN A 903 11.93 -7.39 -55.84
N LEU A 904 11.81 -6.05 -55.89
CA LEU A 904 12.87 -5.15 -56.35
C LEU A 904 14.07 -5.15 -55.39
N ILE A 905 13.83 -5.11 -54.07
CA ILE A 905 14.87 -5.16 -53.04
C ILE A 905 15.62 -6.49 -53.11
N ASN A 906 14.91 -7.61 -53.22
CA ASN A 906 15.53 -8.94 -53.39
C ASN A 906 16.33 -9.03 -54.71
N ALA A 907 15.82 -8.48 -55.82
CA ALA A 907 16.54 -8.44 -57.09
C ALA A 907 17.72 -7.45 -57.12
N MET A 908 17.79 -6.49 -56.19
CA MET A 908 19.00 -5.68 -55.96
C MET A 908 20.00 -6.40 -55.05
N ARG A 909 19.50 -7.13 -54.04
CA ARG A 909 20.28 -7.95 -53.12
C ARG A 909 21.08 -9.02 -53.88
N GLU A 910 20.43 -9.77 -54.78
CA GLU A 910 21.07 -10.76 -55.68
C GLU A 910 22.05 -10.16 -56.72
N LYS A 911 22.10 -8.83 -56.88
CA LYS A 911 22.98 -8.15 -57.86
C LYS A 911 24.14 -7.42 -57.22
N PHE A 912 24.09 -7.17 -55.92
CA PHE A 912 25.03 -6.31 -55.22
C PHE A 912 25.34 -6.88 -53.83
N ASP A 913 26.11 -7.97 -53.80
CA ASP A 913 26.50 -8.69 -52.56
C ASP A 913 27.10 -7.79 -51.47
N HIS A 914 27.83 -6.73 -51.86
CA HIS A 914 28.40 -5.74 -50.93
C HIS A 914 27.36 -4.83 -50.26
N LEU A 915 26.10 -4.87 -50.70
CA LEU A 915 24.95 -4.18 -50.09
C LEU A 915 23.97 -5.16 -49.43
N ASP A 916 24.29 -6.47 -49.36
CA ASP A 916 23.40 -7.51 -48.85
C ASP A 916 22.88 -7.19 -47.44
N GLU A 917 23.78 -6.72 -46.56
CA GLU A 917 23.46 -6.36 -45.18
C GLU A 917 22.55 -5.11 -45.11
N VAL A 918 22.80 -4.10 -45.93
CA VAL A 918 22.01 -2.85 -45.95
C VAL A 918 20.63 -3.09 -46.57
N LEU A 919 20.57 -3.80 -47.69
CA LEU A 919 19.31 -4.16 -48.36
C LEU A 919 18.50 -5.17 -47.55
N GLY A 920 19.16 -6.08 -46.83
CA GLY A 920 18.54 -6.99 -45.86
C GLY A 920 17.87 -6.24 -44.70
N ARG A 921 18.54 -5.23 -44.14
CA ARG A 921 17.94 -4.33 -43.13
C ARG A 921 16.74 -3.55 -43.71
N VAL A 922 16.86 -2.97 -44.91
CA VAL A 922 15.74 -2.27 -45.57
C VAL A 922 14.56 -3.20 -45.87
N LEU A 923 14.79 -4.47 -46.18
CA LEU A 923 13.74 -5.47 -46.36
C LEU A 923 12.94 -5.73 -45.07
N GLN A 924 13.62 -5.81 -43.91
CA GLN A 924 12.98 -6.01 -42.60
C GLN A 924 12.04 -4.83 -42.23
N LEU A 925 12.40 -3.58 -42.57
CA LEU A 925 11.49 -2.44 -42.39
C LEU A 925 10.20 -2.58 -43.22
N ALA A 926 10.24 -3.28 -44.35
CA ALA A 926 9.06 -3.62 -45.15
C ALA A 926 8.30 -4.88 -44.67
N GLU A 927 8.82 -5.59 -43.67
CA GLU A 927 8.16 -6.76 -43.04
C GLU A 927 7.27 -6.35 -41.86
N ASP A 928 7.71 -5.43 -41.00
CA ASP A 928 6.95 -4.89 -39.85
C ASP A 928 5.79 -3.91 -40.24
N GLU A 929 5.36 -3.93 -41.52
CA GLU A 929 4.37 -2.99 -42.08
C GLU A 929 2.94 -3.51 -42.25
#